data_AF-A0A356EQQ9-F1
#
_entry.id   AF-A0A356EQQ9-F1
#
_cell.length_a   1.000
_cell.length_b   1.000
_cell.length_c   1.000
_cell.angle_alpha   90.00
_cell.angle_beta   90.00
_cell.angle_gamma   90.00
#
_symmetry.space_group_name_H-M   'P 1'
#
loop_
_entity.id
_entity.type
_entity.pdbx_description
1 polymer ?
#
loop_
_entity_poly.entity_id
_entity_poly.type
_entity_poly.pdbx_seq_one_letter_code
_entity_poly.pdbx_strand_id
1 'polypeptide(L)'
;MEVNDVRRLLLTYAAMLAVSTALGNMVLATEPLDIGTSTHTPRGAASLDQQARIATDPKIHYGFPRLVRAANGNLLVFYRVGTSHAYDDSRIALRHSTDDGQKWSAERILWKAEPGLSAHNPVALVTPSGKILLWVSAYRYSSKPHARLPGYWSESLDHGKTWSPFVRFDNDPNRSVYYVTDAIVASDGLLIAGDVHPAGGIGDCHTLLFHSTDDGRSWSVRSGLTGVEENKGDEVALLETRPGVLLCLLRDRQRKEIYRYWSRDAGRTWSTRESIRDMLDCTLQRPFLTRVSNDAILLSGRDFGRKEVVAFVSRDGGRTFAERRTIESYQGDGGYTAAARLDDSSVRIVWYADSRATLNMPDVKSARLTIPARSAEDGAPAKVEQLRAQRRKLAHRQRRILFDNDGNEPVYLCNEATREALLAPRTTPLADTQVDSIFYCTWSSGFSLFTHATKIGQVFTSKANPRDPGNTVGGFSKNLTAEFIAKGLDPLRVMVDWAHEHDKEFFWSFRMNDTHDGAGAWYSPHVLPDLKKRHPEWLLGNPKNRPKRGKWSAVNFGREEIRDLAFQYCEEVCQNYDVDGIQLDFQRHYVYFKGPASGRDANDDERSQMTSLIRRIREMTEQVGLKRGRPILVSIRVPDSVGYCRAMGLDVERWLEEGLVDMMAVSCYFRLNPWEVSVALGHKHGVPVYPCLSETRMSDAEAQSLRASDAAYRGRAMAAWAAGADGIYMFNLSETTRDIFKQMGSPASMKTLDKVYTTGARGVRGANSWLANGLRFLNRKVVSPESPLVMRPGKTSELTIDIGDDMQALEREGSLPRVQLRIRPVVEMDPARWSIRWEGEPLQEGRRVENWIEYSVDPRLVRRGANRLALAVASEGNKEVKLNDLVVWVRFPQSVSFTSP
;
A
#
# COMPACT_ATOMS: atom_id res chain seq x y z
N MET A 1 -5.76 33.76 -66.15
CA MET A 1 -4.44 33.29 -66.61
C MET A 1 -3.39 34.10 -65.88
N GLU A 2 -2.61 33.48 -65.02
CA GLU A 2 -1.16 33.69 -65.01
C GLU A 2 -0.48 32.36 -64.69
N VAL A 3 0.61 32.11 -65.40
CA VAL A 3 1.19 30.80 -65.76
C VAL A 3 2.05 30.20 -64.61
N ASN A 4 1.91 30.69 -63.37
CA ASN A 4 2.78 30.29 -62.25
C ASN A 4 2.18 29.23 -61.30
N ASP A 5 0.87 28.97 -61.29
CA ASP A 5 0.26 27.94 -60.41
C ASP A 5 0.29 26.51 -60.97
N VAL A 6 0.58 26.34 -62.26
CA VAL A 6 0.71 25.01 -62.88
C VAL A 6 2.07 24.37 -62.60
N ARG A 7 3.12 25.16 -62.32
CA ARG A 7 4.48 24.65 -62.05
C ARG A 7 4.65 24.08 -60.63
N ARG A 8 3.88 24.53 -59.64
CA ARG A 8 3.92 23.96 -58.27
C ARG A 8 3.10 22.69 -58.12
N LEU A 9 2.06 22.48 -58.95
CA LEU A 9 1.26 21.25 -58.94
C LEU A 9 2.00 20.06 -59.60
N LEU A 10 2.90 20.31 -60.57
CA LEU A 10 3.64 19.28 -61.31
C LEU A 10 4.88 18.74 -60.57
N LEU A 11 5.50 19.51 -59.66
CA LEU A 11 6.66 19.05 -58.87
C LEU A 11 6.27 18.09 -57.73
N THR A 12 5.05 18.19 -57.20
CA THR A 12 4.54 17.29 -56.15
C THR A 12 4.12 15.92 -56.70
N TYR A 13 3.76 15.84 -57.99
CA TYR A 13 3.35 14.59 -58.65
C TYR A 13 4.55 13.72 -59.10
N ALA A 14 5.72 14.31 -59.39
CA ALA A 14 6.91 13.57 -59.83
C ALA A 14 7.65 12.86 -58.68
N ALA A 15 7.58 13.35 -57.44
CA ALA A 15 8.20 12.69 -56.28
C ALA A 15 7.40 11.47 -55.77
N MET A 16 6.09 11.43 -56.01
CA MET A 16 5.24 10.27 -55.65
C MET A 16 5.34 9.09 -56.64
N LEU A 17 5.88 9.28 -57.86
CA LEU A 17 5.99 8.20 -58.86
C LEU A 17 7.30 7.38 -58.78
N ALA A 18 8.35 7.89 -58.13
CA ALA A 18 9.67 7.23 -58.07
C ALA A 18 9.82 6.18 -56.94
N VAL A 19 8.90 6.12 -55.96
CA VAL A 19 8.94 5.10 -54.89
C VAL A 19 8.01 3.92 -55.21
N SER A 20 7.07 4.08 -56.15
CA SER A 20 6.13 3.02 -56.57
C SER A 20 6.74 2.02 -57.57
N THR A 21 7.85 2.36 -58.23
CA THR A 21 8.46 1.55 -59.32
C THR A 21 9.55 0.57 -58.89
N ALA A 22 9.88 0.48 -57.60
CA ALA A 22 10.81 -0.54 -57.08
C ALA A 22 10.12 -1.77 -56.45
N LEU A 23 8.78 -1.77 -56.33
CA LEU A 23 8.03 -2.80 -55.61
C LEU A 23 7.08 -3.64 -56.47
N GLY A 24 6.94 -3.33 -57.76
CA GLY A 24 6.05 -4.04 -58.67
C GLY A 24 6.74 -4.37 -59.98
N ASN A 25 7.54 -5.44 -60.01
CA ASN A 25 7.78 -6.33 -61.17
C ASN A 25 9.01 -7.21 -60.90
N MET A 26 8.80 -8.38 -60.28
CA MET A 26 9.41 -9.62 -60.77
C MET A 26 8.80 -10.82 -60.04
N VAL A 27 7.70 -11.34 -60.60
CA VAL A 27 7.31 -12.74 -60.48
C VAL A 27 6.96 -13.22 -61.88
N LEU A 28 7.72 -14.20 -62.40
CA LEU A 28 7.22 -15.19 -63.35
C LEU A 28 7.91 -16.54 -63.06
N ALA A 29 7.07 -17.52 -62.69
CA ALA A 29 7.08 -18.97 -63.01
C ALA A 29 8.35 -19.81 -62.70
N THR A 30 8.33 -21.05 -62.18
CA THR A 30 7.32 -22.04 -61.74
C THR A 30 8.09 -23.23 -61.09
N GLU A 31 7.42 -23.98 -60.20
CA GLU A 31 7.72 -25.34 -59.65
C GLU A 31 8.45 -25.49 -58.28
N PRO A 32 8.07 -26.51 -57.46
CA PRO A 32 7.44 -26.26 -56.17
C PRO A 32 8.37 -26.49 -54.96
N LEU A 33 8.29 -25.61 -53.96
CA LEU A 33 9.01 -25.74 -52.68
C LEU A 33 8.13 -25.29 -51.51
N ASP A 34 8.23 -26.05 -50.42
CA ASP A 34 7.43 -26.05 -49.19
C ASP A 34 7.05 -24.68 -48.64
N ILE A 35 5.74 -24.48 -48.44
CA ILE A 35 5.18 -23.28 -47.80
C ILE A 35 5.19 -23.47 -46.28
N GLY A 36 6.26 -23.02 -45.63
CA GLY A 36 6.33 -22.81 -44.19
C GLY A 36 5.73 -21.46 -43.80
N THR A 37 4.56 -21.47 -43.16
CA THR A 37 3.91 -20.28 -42.58
C THR A 37 4.66 -19.79 -41.33
N SER A 38 5.41 -18.70 -41.44
CA SER A 38 5.95 -17.95 -40.29
C SER A 38 4.93 -16.90 -39.83
N THR A 39 4.24 -17.17 -38.72
CA THR A 39 3.36 -16.21 -38.03
C THR A 39 4.19 -15.30 -37.13
N HIS A 40 4.13 -13.99 -37.37
CA HIS A 40 4.65 -12.99 -36.44
C HIS A 40 3.84 -13.01 -35.14
N THR A 41 4.44 -13.50 -34.06
CA THR A 41 3.86 -13.51 -32.72
C THR A 41 4.15 -12.16 -32.04
N PRO A 42 3.17 -11.48 -31.40
CA PRO A 42 3.42 -10.23 -30.68
C PRO A 42 4.45 -10.43 -29.56
N ARG A 43 5.45 -9.54 -29.48
CA ARG A 43 6.45 -9.55 -28.39
C ARG A 43 5.76 -9.31 -27.05
N GLY A 44 5.89 -10.27 -26.13
CA GLY A 44 5.29 -10.23 -24.78
C GLY A 44 4.15 -11.22 -24.54
N ALA A 45 3.73 -11.99 -25.54
CA ALA A 45 2.76 -13.09 -25.35
C ALA A 45 3.42 -14.28 -24.64
N ALA A 46 2.63 -15.06 -23.90
CA ALA A 46 3.06 -16.38 -23.41
C ALA A 46 3.64 -17.21 -24.57
N SER A 47 4.62 -18.10 -24.35
CA SER A 47 5.18 -19.02 -25.35
C SER A 47 5.02 -20.48 -24.88
N LEU A 48 4.89 -21.42 -25.81
CA LEU A 48 4.68 -22.85 -25.52
C LEU A 48 5.83 -23.63 -26.14
N ASP A 49 6.54 -24.41 -25.33
CA ASP A 49 7.59 -25.31 -25.81
C ASP A 49 7.00 -26.54 -26.54
N GLN A 50 7.88 -27.40 -27.09
CA GLN A 50 7.46 -28.64 -27.73
C GLN A 50 6.64 -29.52 -26.77
N GLN A 51 5.50 -30.02 -27.28
CA GLN A 51 4.62 -30.90 -26.52
C GLN A 51 5.26 -32.28 -26.32
N ALA A 52 5.21 -32.78 -25.09
CA ALA A 52 5.66 -34.12 -24.72
C ALA A 52 4.46 -34.99 -24.32
N ARG A 53 4.45 -36.25 -24.77
CA ARG A 53 3.45 -37.25 -24.34
C ARG A 53 3.90 -37.91 -23.05
N ILE A 54 3.04 -37.88 -22.03
CA ILE A 54 3.27 -38.54 -20.74
C ILE A 54 2.76 -39.98 -20.79
N ALA A 55 1.55 -40.18 -21.31
CA ALA A 55 0.91 -41.49 -21.45
C ALA A 55 0.16 -41.54 -22.78
N THR A 56 0.42 -42.59 -23.56
CA THR A 56 -0.18 -42.79 -24.89
C THR A 56 -0.37 -44.28 -25.17
N ASP A 57 -1.57 -44.64 -25.60
CA ASP A 57 -1.94 -45.96 -26.07
C ASP A 57 -3.29 -45.83 -26.82
N PRO A 58 -3.39 -46.26 -28.10
CA PRO A 58 -4.59 -46.08 -28.91
C PRO A 58 -5.83 -46.84 -28.40
N LYS A 59 -5.69 -47.74 -27.42
CA LYS A 59 -6.78 -48.52 -26.83
C LYS A 59 -7.18 -48.07 -25.43
N ILE A 60 -6.47 -47.08 -24.87
CA ILE A 60 -6.64 -46.64 -23.50
C ILE A 60 -7.14 -45.21 -23.48
N HIS A 61 -8.11 -44.95 -22.62
CA HIS A 61 -8.59 -43.62 -22.29
C HIS A 61 -7.78 -43.07 -21.12
N TYR A 62 -6.83 -42.17 -21.38
CA TYR A 62 -6.13 -41.43 -20.34
C TYR A 62 -6.80 -40.08 -20.08
N GLY A 63 -7.25 -39.85 -18.85
CA GLY A 63 -8.09 -38.69 -18.54
C GLY A 63 -7.75 -37.99 -17.24
N PHE A 64 -8.31 -36.79 -17.08
CA PHE A 64 -8.40 -36.04 -15.82
C PHE A 64 -7.05 -35.85 -15.11
N PRO A 65 -6.02 -35.27 -15.77
CA PRO A 65 -4.72 -35.13 -15.16
C PRO A 65 -4.72 -34.06 -14.06
N ARG A 66 -3.95 -34.31 -12.99
CA ARG A 66 -3.60 -33.34 -11.96
C ARG A 66 -2.09 -33.34 -11.76
N LEU A 67 -1.51 -32.15 -11.67
CA LEU A 67 -0.07 -31.95 -11.49
C LEU A 67 0.20 -31.22 -10.18
N VAL A 68 1.19 -31.68 -9.43
CA VAL A 68 1.75 -30.98 -8.26
C VAL A 68 3.27 -31.01 -8.29
N ARG A 69 3.90 -30.05 -7.62
CA ARG A 69 5.34 -30.04 -7.35
C ARG A 69 5.57 -30.38 -5.88
N ALA A 70 6.15 -31.54 -5.60
CA ALA A 70 6.46 -31.97 -4.24
C ALA A 70 7.54 -31.08 -3.60
N ALA A 71 7.63 -31.13 -2.27
CA ALA A 71 8.59 -30.32 -1.50
C ALA A 71 10.06 -30.58 -1.88
N ASN A 72 10.38 -31.76 -2.42
CA ASN A 72 11.72 -32.08 -2.94
C ASN A 72 11.97 -31.56 -4.37
N GLY A 73 11.04 -30.80 -4.95
CA GLY A 73 11.14 -30.22 -6.30
C GLY A 73 10.60 -31.10 -7.43
N ASN A 74 10.35 -32.39 -7.18
CA ASN A 74 9.84 -33.31 -8.20
C ASN A 74 8.42 -32.95 -8.63
N LEU A 75 8.12 -33.17 -9.91
CA LEU A 75 6.75 -33.09 -10.42
C LEU A 75 6.06 -34.46 -10.33
N LEU A 76 4.80 -34.46 -9.93
CA LEU A 76 3.95 -35.66 -9.87
C LEU A 76 2.69 -35.40 -10.67
N VAL A 77 2.43 -36.25 -11.66
CA VAL A 77 1.20 -36.22 -12.45
C VAL A 77 0.35 -37.45 -12.15
N PHE A 78 -0.87 -37.20 -11.72
CA PHE A 78 -1.89 -38.20 -11.46
C PHE A 78 -2.90 -38.16 -12.58
N TYR A 79 -3.35 -39.31 -13.07
CA TYR A 79 -4.32 -39.38 -14.15
C TYR A 79 -5.11 -40.68 -14.11
N ARG A 80 -6.28 -40.67 -14.74
CA ARG A 80 -7.13 -41.84 -14.92
C ARG A 80 -6.60 -42.71 -16.06
N VAL A 81 -6.71 -44.02 -15.90
CA VAL A 81 -6.46 -45.03 -16.93
C VAL A 81 -7.71 -45.90 -17.07
N GLY A 82 -8.35 -45.87 -18.24
CA GLY A 82 -9.55 -46.66 -18.53
C GLY A 82 -9.66 -47.02 -20.01
N THR A 83 -10.86 -47.41 -20.43
CA THR A 83 -11.22 -47.80 -21.81
C THR A 83 -12.39 -46.99 -22.38
N SER A 84 -13.00 -46.13 -21.56
CA SER A 84 -14.00 -45.14 -21.97
C SER A 84 -13.82 -43.86 -21.15
N HIS A 85 -14.60 -42.81 -21.40
CA HIS A 85 -14.56 -41.58 -20.60
C HIS A 85 -14.83 -41.81 -19.10
N ALA A 86 -15.76 -42.72 -18.78
CA ALA A 86 -16.29 -42.85 -17.42
C ALA A 86 -17.02 -44.18 -17.09
N TYR A 87 -17.27 -45.05 -18.06
CA TYR A 87 -18.20 -46.19 -17.99
C TYR A 87 -17.48 -47.54 -18.06
N ASP A 88 -16.38 -47.66 -17.33
CA ASP A 88 -15.51 -48.83 -17.32
C ASP A 88 -14.75 -48.94 -16.01
N ASP A 89 -14.29 -50.16 -15.71
CA ASP A 89 -13.40 -50.47 -14.60
C ASP A 89 -12.06 -49.78 -14.85
N SER A 90 -11.83 -48.69 -14.13
CA SER A 90 -10.67 -47.83 -14.32
C SER A 90 -9.84 -47.67 -13.05
N ARG A 91 -8.67 -47.05 -13.21
CA ARG A 91 -7.64 -46.93 -12.18
C ARG A 91 -7.01 -45.53 -12.19
N ILE A 92 -6.42 -45.13 -11.06
CA ILE A 92 -5.63 -43.90 -10.94
C ILE A 92 -4.16 -44.26 -10.96
N ALA A 93 -3.44 -43.67 -11.90
CA ALA A 93 -2.01 -43.82 -12.10
C ALA A 93 -1.24 -42.58 -11.63
N LEU A 94 0.04 -42.78 -11.36
CA LEU A 94 1.03 -41.76 -11.07
C LEU A 94 2.24 -41.95 -11.98
N ARG A 95 2.79 -40.84 -12.47
CA ARG A 95 4.17 -40.73 -12.92
C ARG A 95 4.85 -39.55 -12.24
N HIS A 96 6.16 -39.62 -12.06
CA HIS A 96 6.94 -38.50 -11.54
C HIS A 96 8.05 -38.07 -12.50
N SER A 97 8.52 -36.84 -12.33
CA SER A 97 9.66 -36.27 -13.05
C SER A 97 10.61 -35.59 -12.05
N THR A 98 11.90 -35.77 -12.30
CA THR A 98 13.01 -35.14 -11.54
C THR A 98 13.73 -34.05 -12.35
N ASP A 99 13.24 -33.73 -13.55
CA ASP A 99 13.85 -32.82 -14.52
C ASP A 99 12.84 -31.80 -15.09
N ASP A 100 11.94 -31.33 -14.22
CA ASP A 100 10.89 -30.35 -14.52
C ASP A 100 9.93 -30.75 -15.65
N GLY A 101 9.69 -32.06 -15.80
CA GLY A 101 8.72 -32.64 -16.71
C GLY A 101 9.26 -32.96 -18.10
N GLN A 102 10.58 -32.98 -18.29
CA GLN A 102 11.20 -33.41 -19.55
C GLN A 102 11.10 -34.92 -19.74
N LYS A 103 11.34 -35.70 -18.67
CA LYS A 103 11.17 -37.15 -18.63
C LYS A 103 10.26 -37.55 -17.49
N TRP A 104 9.52 -38.62 -17.72
CA TRP A 104 8.55 -39.17 -16.77
C TRP A 104 8.90 -40.62 -16.47
N SER A 105 8.73 -41.00 -15.20
CA SER A 105 8.87 -42.38 -14.76
C SER A 105 7.93 -43.33 -15.49
N ALA A 106 8.13 -44.64 -15.29
CA ALA A 106 7.12 -45.63 -15.63
C ALA A 106 5.79 -45.36 -14.88
N GLU A 107 4.69 -45.78 -15.49
CA GLU A 107 3.35 -45.71 -14.89
C GLU A 107 3.27 -46.59 -13.64
N ARG A 108 2.77 -46.02 -12.53
CA ARG A 108 2.46 -46.76 -11.31
C ARG A 108 1.00 -46.59 -10.95
N ILE A 109 0.29 -47.71 -10.78
CA ILE A 109 -1.11 -47.69 -10.34
C ILE A 109 -1.17 -47.48 -8.83
N LEU A 110 -1.87 -46.42 -8.39
CA LEU A 110 -2.07 -46.12 -6.98
C LEU A 110 -3.38 -46.66 -6.44
N TRP A 111 -4.42 -46.63 -7.27
CA TRP A 111 -5.75 -47.05 -6.85
C TRP A 111 -6.53 -47.67 -8.01
N LYS A 112 -7.28 -48.72 -7.70
CA LYS A 112 -8.21 -49.38 -8.62
C LYS A 112 -9.58 -49.41 -7.94
N ALA A 113 -10.60 -48.90 -8.61
CA ALA A 113 -11.96 -48.97 -8.08
C ALA A 113 -12.47 -50.43 -8.08
N GLU A 114 -13.45 -50.72 -7.24
CA GLU A 114 -14.12 -52.02 -7.24
C GLU A 114 -14.80 -52.30 -8.58
N PRO A 115 -14.96 -53.58 -8.99
CA PRO A 115 -15.66 -53.93 -10.22
C PRO A 115 -17.05 -53.28 -10.32
N GLY A 116 -17.34 -52.67 -11.47
CA GLY A 116 -18.56 -51.92 -11.73
C GLY A 116 -18.53 -50.45 -11.27
N LEU A 117 -17.40 -50.01 -10.69
CA LEU A 117 -17.10 -48.63 -10.35
C LEU A 117 -15.94 -48.12 -11.22
N SER A 118 -16.02 -46.85 -11.61
CA SER A 118 -14.98 -46.18 -12.38
C SER A 118 -14.24 -45.17 -11.49
N ALA A 119 -12.90 -45.22 -11.50
CA ALA A 119 -12.00 -44.36 -10.74
C ALA A 119 -11.73 -43.04 -11.48
N HIS A 120 -12.17 -41.90 -10.94
CA HIS A 120 -12.12 -40.59 -11.62
C HIS A 120 -11.40 -39.51 -10.78
N ASN A 121 -11.20 -38.35 -11.43
CA ASN A 121 -10.89 -37.06 -10.83
C ASN A 121 -9.82 -37.09 -9.72
N PRO A 122 -8.57 -37.50 -10.04
CA PRO A 122 -7.49 -37.33 -9.07
C PRO A 122 -7.26 -35.83 -8.82
N VAL A 123 -7.37 -35.40 -7.57
CA VAL A 123 -7.01 -34.03 -7.15
C VAL A 123 -5.98 -34.14 -6.04
N ALA A 124 -4.89 -33.39 -6.16
CA ALA A 124 -3.76 -33.47 -5.26
C ALA A 124 -3.32 -32.08 -4.81
N LEU A 125 -2.84 -32.01 -3.57
CA LEU A 125 -2.32 -30.81 -2.95
C LEU A 125 -1.06 -31.16 -2.15
N VAL A 126 -0.04 -30.31 -2.24
CA VAL A 126 1.11 -30.35 -1.34
C VAL A 126 0.84 -29.38 -0.21
N THR A 127 0.86 -29.85 1.03
CA THR A 127 0.54 -29.03 2.20
C THR A 127 1.79 -28.26 2.68
N PRO A 128 1.64 -27.27 3.59
CA PRO A 128 2.77 -26.55 4.18
C PRO A 128 3.84 -27.45 4.82
N SER A 129 3.47 -28.61 5.38
CA SER A 129 4.45 -29.57 5.92
C SER A 129 5.23 -30.35 4.86
N GLY A 130 4.84 -30.24 3.58
CA GLY A 130 5.45 -30.95 2.47
C GLY A 130 4.85 -32.34 2.18
N LYS A 131 3.83 -32.77 2.93
CA LYS A 131 3.07 -33.99 2.58
C LYS A 131 2.17 -33.75 1.38
N ILE A 132 1.79 -34.84 0.72
CA ILE A 132 0.91 -34.81 -0.45
C ILE A 132 -0.42 -35.48 -0.08
N LEU A 133 -1.52 -34.76 -0.23
CA LEU A 133 -2.86 -35.31 -0.14
C LEU A 133 -3.38 -35.58 -1.55
N LEU A 134 -4.00 -36.75 -1.77
CA LEU A 134 -4.61 -37.15 -3.03
C LEU A 134 -6.03 -37.62 -2.79
N TRP A 135 -6.99 -36.92 -3.39
CA TRP A 135 -8.39 -37.31 -3.47
C TRP A 135 -8.70 -37.99 -4.81
N VAL A 136 -9.57 -38.99 -4.79
CA VAL A 136 -10.05 -39.74 -5.96
C VAL A 136 -11.54 -40.04 -5.78
N SER A 137 -12.26 -40.28 -6.88
CA SER A 137 -13.69 -40.54 -6.83
C SER A 137 -14.12 -41.85 -7.48
N ALA A 138 -15.28 -42.36 -7.05
CA ALA A 138 -15.86 -43.59 -7.56
C ALA A 138 -17.23 -43.32 -8.21
N TYR A 139 -17.36 -43.67 -9.49
CA TYR A 139 -18.61 -43.54 -10.24
C TYR A 139 -19.21 -44.93 -10.54
N ARG A 140 -20.44 -45.19 -10.09
CA ARG A 140 -21.14 -46.45 -10.37
C ARG A 140 -21.75 -46.43 -11.76
N TYR A 141 -21.12 -47.12 -12.70
CA TYR A 141 -21.58 -47.22 -14.08
C TYR A 141 -22.32 -48.53 -14.37
N SER A 142 -22.08 -49.59 -13.58
CA SER A 142 -22.59 -50.94 -13.83
C SER A 142 -24.11 -51.11 -13.70
N SER A 143 -24.78 -50.24 -12.94
CA SER A 143 -26.22 -50.29 -12.70
C SER A 143 -26.85 -48.92 -12.90
N LYS A 144 -28.09 -48.90 -13.41
CA LYS A 144 -28.92 -47.67 -13.48
C LYS A 144 -29.86 -47.58 -12.26
N PRO A 145 -30.14 -46.37 -11.73
CA PRO A 145 -29.50 -45.10 -12.10
C PRO A 145 -28.02 -45.08 -11.67
N HIS A 146 -27.18 -44.45 -12.49
CA HIS A 146 -25.76 -44.28 -12.16
C HIS A 146 -25.60 -43.37 -10.94
N ALA A 147 -24.60 -43.66 -10.11
CA ALA A 147 -24.41 -42.98 -8.83
C ALA A 147 -23.00 -42.40 -8.66
N ARG A 148 -22.93 -41.18 -8.13
CA ARG A 148 -21.72 -40.47 -7.72
C ARG A 148 -21.40 -40.80 -6.27
N LEU A 149 -20.61 -41.84 -6.05
CA LEU A 149 -20.34 -42.39 -4.71
C LEU A 149 -19.34 -41.51 -3.94
N PRO A 150 -19.29 -41.61 -2.59
CA PRO A 150 -18.37 -40.81 -1.79
C PRO A 150 -16.92 -40.97 -2.24
N GLY A 151 -16.19 -39.86 -2.27
CA GLY A 151 -14.78 -39.80 -2.62
C GLY A 151 -13.88 -40.39 -1.54
N TYR A 152 -12.69 -40.79 -1.98
CA TYR A 152 -11.63 -41.34 -1.15
C TYR A 152 -10.42 -40.41 -1.16
N TRP A 153 -9.58 -40.53 -0.15
CA TRP A 153 -8.29 -39.86 -0.09
C TRP A 153 -7.19 -40.75 0.47
N SER A 154 -5.96 -40.42 0.13
CA SER A 154 -4.73 -41.03 0.60
C SER A 154 -3.67 -39.94 0.78
N GLU A 155 -2.67 -40.20 1.62
CA GLU A 155 -1.57 -39.28 1.85
C GLU A 155 -0.21 -39.93 1.60
N SER A 156 0.75 -39.11 1.21
CA SER A 156 2.15 -39.47 1.08
C SER A 156 3.02 -38.54 1.92
N LEU A 157 3.85 -39.14 2.77
CA LEU A 157 4.79 -38.44 3.66
C LEU A 157 6.23 -38.38 3.10
N ASP A 158 6.47 -39.00 1.94
CA ASP A 158 7.80 -39.22 1.36
C ASP A 158 7.87 -38.76 -0.11
N HIS A 159 7.19 -37.64 -0.40
CA HIS A 159 7.17 -37.00 -1.72
C HIS A 159 6.61 -37.89 -2.83
N GLY A 160 5.60 -38.70 -2.49
CA GLY A 160 4.85 -39.55 -3.41
C GLY A 160 5.48 -40.92 -3.66
N LYS A 161 6.49 -41.35 -2.89
CA LYS A 161 7.08 -42.68 -3.04
C LYS A 161 6.17 -43.76 -2.48
N THR A 162 5.59 -43.56 -1.30
CA THR A 162 4.59 -44.44 -0.68
C THR A 162 3.32 -43.67 -0.34
N TRP A 163 2.22 -44.42 -0.20
CA TRP A 163 0.88 -43.88 -0.01
C TRP A 163 0.15 -44.68 1.07
N SER A 164 -0.58 -44.00 1.94
CA SER A 164 -1.48 -44.65 2.89
C SER A 164 -2.66 -45.34 2.19
N PRO A 165 -3.36 -46.29 2.83
CA PRO A 165 -4.57 -46.86 2.26
C PRO A 165 -5.61 -45.78 1.93
N PHE A 166 -6.29 -45.91 0.79
CA PHE A 166 -7.37 -45.01 0.43
C PHE A 166 -8.56 -45.22 1.39
N VAL A 167 -8.96 -44.15 2.07
CA VAL A 167 -10.10 -44.15 2.98
C VAL A 167 -11.15 -43.14 2.53
N ARG A 168 -12.40 -43.29 2.96
CA ARG A 168 -13.48 -42.35 2.63
C ARG A 168 -13.18 -40.97 3.21
N PHE A 169 -13.32 -39.92 2.40
CA PHE A 169 -12.99 -38.54 2.80
C PHE A 169 -14.05 -37.93 3.72
N ASP A 170 -15.32 -37.95 3.31
CA ASP A 170 -16.43 -37.38 4.07
C ASP A 170 -17.40 -38.49 4.50
N ASN A 171 -17.56 -38.65 5.81
CA ASN A 171 -18.36 -39.71 6.43
C ASN A 171 -19.77 -39.25 6.85
N ASP A 172 -20.18 -38.03 6.49
CA ASP A 172 -21.53 -37.56 6.74
C ASP A 172 -22.56 -38.46 6.03
N PRO A 173 -23.54 -39.04 6.76
CA PRO A 173 -24.51 -39.96 6.18
C PRO A 173 -25.56 -39.27 5.28
N ASN A 174 -25.68 -37.94 5.34
CA ASN A 174 -26.72 -37.20 4.63
C ASN A 174 -26.27 -36.71 3.24
N ARG A 175 -24.99 -36.84 2.91
CA ARG A 175 -24.44 -36.37 1.63
C ARG A 175 -23.39 -37.32 1.07
N SER A 176 -23.16 -37.18 -0.23
CA SER A 176 -22.06 -37.81 -0.95
C SER A 176 -21.19 -36.72 -1.54
N VAL A 177 -20.02 -36.46 -0.94
CA VAL A 177 -18.98 -35.65 -1.59
C VAL A 177 -18.34 -36.54 -2.66
N TYR A 178 -18.81 -36.41 -3.90
CA TYR A 178 -18.42 -37.28 -4.99
C TYR A 178 -16.93 -37.15 -5.29
N TYR A 179 -16.46 -35.93 -5.50
CA TYR A 179 -15.05 -35.63 -5.65
C TYR A 179 -14.73 -34.23 -5.18
N VAL A 180 -13.48 -34.06 -4.73
CA VAL A 180 -12.87 -32.75 -4.54
C VAL A 180 -12.56 -32.18 -5.91
N THR A 181 -13.07 -31.00 -6.20
CA THR A 181 -12.98 -30.39 -7.53
C THR A 181 -11.72 -29.54 -7.67
N ASP A 182 -11.31 -28.86 -6.60
CA ASP A 182 -10.01 -28.20 -6.48
C ASP A 182 -9.58 -28.06 -5.01
N ALA A 183 -8.28 -27.85 -4.81
CA ALA A 183 -7.63 -27.77 -3.51
C ALA A 183 -6.46 -26.76 -3.57
N ILE A 184 -6.40 -25.85 -2.59
CA ILE A 184 -5.37 -24.82 -2.46
C ILE A 184 -4.82 -24.72 -1.04
N VAL A 185 -3.58 -24.25 -0.93
CA VAL A 185 -3.06 -23.67 0.31
C VAL A 185 -3.46 -22.20 0.35
N ALA A 186 -4.26 -21.81 1.33
CA ALA A 186 -4.62 -20.44 1.62
C ALA A 186 -3.86 -19.92 2.85
N SER A 187 -3.85 -18.60 3.04
CA SER A 187 -3.14 -17.92 4.12
C SER A 187 -3.58 -18.35 5.52
N ASP A 188 -4.81 -18.86 5.65
CA ASP A 188 -5.38 -19.33 6.92
C ASP A 188 -5.60 -20.85 7.01
N GLY A 189 -5.00 -21.63 6.11
CA GLY A 189 -5.04 -23.09 6.12
C GLY A 189 -5.25 -23.71 4.74
N LEU A 190 -5.64 -24.99 4.71
CA LEU A 190 -5.99 -25.68 3.47
C LEU A 190 -7.46 -25.45 3.15
N LEU A 191 -7.77 -25.18 1.88
CA LEU A 191 -9.14 -25.03 1.41
C LEU A 191 -9.38 -25.95 0.23
N ILE A 192 -10.50 -26.66 0.25
CA ILE A 192 -10.95 -27.50 -0.86
C ILE A 192 -12.40 -27.18 -1.21
N ALA A 193 -12.76 -27.40 -2.46
CA ALA A 193 -14.14 -27.42 -2.91
C ALA A 193 -14.57 -28.86 -3.22
N GLY A 194 -15.73 -29.26 -2.72
CA GLY A 194 -16.34 -30.55 -2.99
C GLY A 194 -17.59 -30.42 -3.86
N ASP A 195 -17.74 -31.34 -4.81
CA ASP A 195 -19.00 -31.58 -5.51
C ASP A 195 -19.89 -32.50 -4.65
N VAL A 196 -21.02 -32.00 -4.20
CA VAL A 196 -21.86 -32.63 -3.18
C VAL A 196 -23.21 -33.03 -3.74
N HIS A 197 -23.48 -34.33 -3.70
CA HIS A 197 -24.75 -34.97 -4.04
C HIS A 197 -25.52 -35.43 -2.79
N PRO A 198 -26.80 -35.80 -2.91
CA PRO A 198 -27.52 -36.55 -1.89
C PRO A 198 -26.77 -37.83 -1.49
N ALA A 199 -27.04 -38.37 -0.30
CA ALA A 199 -26.38 -39.55 0.26
C ALA A 199 -26.26 -40.75 -0.71
N GLY A 200 -27.27 -40.97 -1.56
CA GLY A 200 -27.28 -42.04 -2.56
C GLY A 200 -26.46 -41.77 -3.83
N GLY A 201 -25.86 -40.58 -3.97
CA GLY A 201 -25.08 -40.18 -5.15
C GLY A 201 -25.94 -39.94 -6.41
N ILE A 202 -27.25 -39.79 -6.25
CA ILE A 202 -28.23 -39.63 -7.33
C ILE A 202 -29.01 -38.34 -7.09
N GLY A 203 -29.16 -37.52 -8.13
CA GLY A 203 -29.87 -36.24 -8.07
C GLY A 203 -28.94 -35.04 -8.27
N ASP A 204 -29.45 -33.88 -7.87
CA ASP A 204 -28.80 -32.60 -8.05
C ASP A 204 -27.55 -32.44 -7.20
N CYS A 205 -26.69 -31.48 -7.56
CA CYS A 205 -25.45 -31.22 -6.84
C CYS A 205 -25.23 -29.74 -6.53
N HIS A 206 -24.48 -29.52 -5.45
CA HIS A 206 -24.07 -28.20 -4.96
C HIS A 206 -22.61 -28.23 -4.49
N THR A 207 -21.96 -27.07 -4.41
CA THR A 207 -20.56 -26.98 -4.00
C THR A 207 -20.43 -26.54 -2.55
N LEU A 208 -19.75 -27.34 -1.74
CA LEU A 208 -19.32 -26.99 -0.39
C LEU A 208 -17.81 -26.72 -0.36
N LEU A 209 -17.41 -25.73 0.44
CA LEU A 209 -16.01 -25.52 0.77
C LEU A 209 -15.70 -26.21 2.10
N PHE A 210 -14.59 -26.92 2.16
CA PHE A 210 -14.06 -27.49 3.39
C PHE A 210 -12.72 -26.85 3.73
N HIS A 211 -12.47 -26.67 5.02
CA HIS A 211 -11.27 -26.03 5.53
C HIS A 211 -10.59 -26.89 6.58
N SER A 212 -9.26 -26.82 6.57
CA SER A 212 -8.40 -27.47 7.54
C SER A 212 -7.32 -26.49 8.01
N THR A 213 -7.17 -26.37 9.33
CA THR A 213 -6.12 -25.57 9.99
C THR A 213 -4.96 -26.40 10.51
N ASP A 214 -5.08 -27.74 10.46
CA ASP A 214 -4.13 -28.69 11.03
C ASP A 214 -3.40 -29.49 9.95
N ASP A 215 -3.07 -28.78 8.87
CA ASP A 215 -2.34 -29.31 7.72
C ASP A 215 -3.12 -30.45 7.01
N GLY A 216 -4.45 -30.52 7.15
CA GLY A 216 -5.29 -31.52 6.48
C GLY A 216 -5.54 -32.77 7.30
N ARG A 217 -5.31 -32.77 8.63
CA ARG A 217 -5.63 -33.92 9.50
C ARG A 217 -7.12 -33.99 9.81
N SER A 218 -7.77 -32.84 9.96
CA SER A 218 -9.22 -32.72 10.13
C SER A 218 -9.79 -31.66 9.20
N TRP A 219 -11.05 -31.85 8.81
CA TRP A 219 -11.77 -30.99 7.87
C TRP A 219 -13.13 -30.60 8.44
N SER A 220 -13.52 -29.36 8.20
CA SER A 220 -14.85 -28.85 8.55
C SER A 220 -15.46 -28.11 7.36
N VAL A 221 -16.79 -28.12 7.25
CA VAL A 221 -17.49 -27.33 6.23
C VAL A 221 -17.32 -25.85 6.57
N ARG A 222 -16.76 -25.09 5.63
CA ARG A 222 -16.50 -23.66 5.76
C ARG A 222 -17.69 -22.82 5.29
N SER A 223 -18.24 -23.16 4.13
CA SER A 223 -19.34 -22.43 3.50
C SER A 223 -19.97 -23.26 2.37
N GLY A 224 -21.18 -22.88 1.96
CA GLY A 224 -21.75 -23.30 0.68
C GLY A 224 -21.49 -22.24 -0.39
N LEU A 225 -20.89 -22.63 -1.51
CA LEU A 225 -20.74 -21.75 -2.67
C LEU A 225 -22.03 -21.66 -3.48
N THR A 226 -22.75 -22.77 -3.59
CA THR A 226 -24.06 -22.87 -4.24
C THR A 226 -25.05 -23.57 -3.32
N GLY A 227 -26.33 -23.25 -3.44
CA GLY A 227 -27.42 -23.91 -2.72
C GLY A 227 -27.74 -25.31 -3.27
N VAL A 228 -28.32 -26.16 -2.42
CA VAL A 228 -28.70 -27.54 -2.71
C VAL A 228 -29.67 -27.62 -3.91
N GLU A 229 -30.71 -26.79 -3.90
CA GLU A 229 -31.77 -26.77 -4.92
C GLU A 229 -31.34 -26.10 -6.24
N GLU A 230 -30.16 -25.50 -6.28
CA GLU A 230 -29.73 -24.76 -7.48
C GLU A 230 -29.23 -25.68 -8.60
N ASN A 231 -28.83 -26.91 -8.26
CA ASN A 231 -28.22 -27.88 -9.17
C ASN A 231 -27.00 -27.35 -9.95
N LYS A 232 -26.23 -26.46 -9.30
CA LYS A 232 -25.08 -25.73 -9.87
C LYS A 232 -23.73 -26.19 -9.34
N GLY A 233 -23.70 -27.14 -8.39
CA GLY A 233 -22.45 -27.67 -7.87
C GLY A 233 -21.73 -28.51 -8.89
N ASP A 234 -20.45 -28.23 -9.13
CA ASP A 234 -19.61 -29.06 -9.99
C ASP A 234 -18.14 -28.62 -9.89
N GLU A 235 -17.47 -28.50 -11.02
CA GLU A 235 -16.05 -28.18 -11.19
C GLU A 235 -15.78 -26.69 -10.93
N VAL A 236 -14.98 -26.43 -9.90
CA VAL A 236 -14.44 -25.10 -9.62
C VAL A 236 -12.93 -25.04 -9.82
N ALA A 237 -12.42 -23.82 -9.98
CA ALA A 237 -11.02 -23.46 -9.75
C ALA A 237 -10.96 -22.47 -8.59
N LEU A 238 -10.03 -22.68 -7.66
CA LEU A 238 -9.80 -21.80 -6.52
C LEU A 238 -8.42 -21.14 -6.62
N LEU A 239 -8.33 -19.88 -6.18
CA LEU A 239 -7.06 -19.22 -5.94
C LEU A 239 -7.22 -18.15 -4.86
N GLU A 240 -6.33 -18.13 -3.88
CA GLU A 240 -6.18 -16.95 -3.02
C GLU A 240 -5.38 -15.88 -3.75
N THR A 241 -6.05 -14.77 -4.13
CA THR A 241 -5.43 -13.70 -4.91
C THR A 241 -4.54 -12.79 -4.05
N ARG A 242 -4.89 -12.66 -2.76
CA ARG A 242 -4.12 -12.07 -1.66
C ARG A 242 -4.65 -12.62 -0.33
N PRO A 243 -3.92 -12.55 0.80
CA PRO A 243 -4.36 -13.14 2.06
C PRO A 243 -5.81 -12.77 2.41
N GLY A 244 -6.66 -13.79 2.56
CA GLY A 244 -8.08 -13.66 2.88
C GLY A 244 -9.01 -13.35 1.71
N VAL A 245 -8.50 -13.14 0.49
CA VAL A 245 -9.30 -12.86 -0.70
C VAL A 245 -9.18 -14.01 -1.70
N LEU A 246 -10.29 -14.68 -1.97
CA LEU A 246 -10.36 -15.83 -2.88
C LEU A 246 -11.09 -15.46 -4.16
N LEU A 247 -10.53 -15.91 -5.27
CA LEU A 247 -11.20 -16.04 -6.55
C LEU A 247 -11.66 -17.48 -6.71
N CYS A 248 -12.94 -17.66 -7.03
CA CYS A 248 -13.49 -18.94 -7.44
C CYS A 248 -14.12 -18.82 -8.83
N LEU A 249 -13.75 -19.72 -9.73
CA LEU A 249 -14.40 -19.87 -11.04
C LEU A 249 -15.18 -21.18 -11.07
N LEU A 250 -16.45 -21.15 -11.41
CA LEU A 250 -17.35 -22.31 -11.43
C LEU A 250 -17.86 -22.55 -12.84
N ARG A 251 -17.70 -23.77 -13.36
CA ARG A 251 -18.26 -24.14 -14.66
C ARG A 251 -19.79 -24.04 -14.64
N ASP A 252 -20.37 -23.69 -15.78
CA ASP A 252 -21.79 -23.94 -15.99
C ASP A 252 -22.01 -25.38 -16.47
N ARG A 253 -22.84 -26.14 -15.75
CA ARG A 253 -23.21 -27.52 -16.10
C ARG A 253 -24.03 -27.61 -17.37
N GLN A 254 -24.78 -26.55 -17.70
CA GLN A 254 -25.50 -26.46 -18.98
C GLN A 254 -24.57 -26.12 -20.15
N ARG A 255 -23.29 -25.88 -19.88
CA ARG A 255 -22.27 -25.55 -20.88
C ARG A 255 -22.64 -24.31 -21.70
N LYS A 256 -23.18 -23.28 -21.04
CA LYS A 256 -23.43 -21.97 -21.65
C LYS A 256 -22.45 -20.95 -21.13
N GLU A 257 -22.25 -20.90 -19.82
CA GLU A 257 -21.49 -19.85 -19.14
C GLU A 257 -20.23 -20.35 -18.41
N ILE A 258 -19.48 -19.41 -17.83
CA ILE A 258 -18.44 -19.62 -16.83
C ILE A 258 -18.62 -18.53 -15.76
N TYR A 259 -18.74 -18.93 -14.49
CA TYR A 259 -19.11 -18.00 -13.43
C TYR A 259 -17.94 -17.68 -12.51
N ARG A 260 -17.86 -16.42 -12.08
CA ARG A 260 -16.89 -15.92 -11.11
C ARG A 260 -17.58 -15.57 -9.79
N TYR A 261 -16.88 -15.90 -8.70
CA TYR A 261 -17.21 -15.52 -7.34
C TYR A 261 -15.97 -14.98 -6.64
N TRP A 262 -16.18 -13.98 -5.80
CA TRP A 262 -15.16 -13.42 -4.92
C TRP A 262 -15.53 -13.69 -3.48
N SER A 263 -14.56 -14.13 -2.68
CA SER A 263 -14.64 -14.07 -1.23
C SER A 263 -13.63 -13.08 -0.70
N ARG A 264 -14.02 -12.26 0.28
CA ARG A 264 -13.15 -11.28 0.94
C ARG A 264 -12.91 -11.62 2.42
N ASP A 265 -13.36 -12.79 2.86
CA ASP A 265 -13.30 -13.27 4.24
C ASP A 265 -12.80 -14.72 4.31
N ALA A 266 -11.85 -15.04 3.42
CA ALA A 266 -11.20 -16.34 3.24
C ALA A 266 -12.15 -17.49 2.87
N GLY A 267 -13.27 -17.22 2.20
CA GLY A 267 -14.20 -18.25 1.72
C GLY A 267 -15.31 -18.58 2.72
N ARG A 268 -15.63 -17.67 3.63
CA ARG A 268 -16.80 -17.80 4.53
C ARG A 268 -18.07 -17.28 3.86
N THR A 269 -17.95 -16.20 3.09
CA THR A 269 -19.01 -15.65 2.24
C THR A 269 -18.51 -15.43 0.81
N TRP A 270 -19.45 -15.42 -0.14
CA TRP A 270 -19.18 -15.31 -1.57
C TRP A 270 -20.03 -14.19 -2.17
N SER A 271 -19.45 -13.48 -3.14
CA SER A 271 -20.15 -12.45 -3.92
C SER A 271 -21.30 -13.05 -4.71
N THR A 272 -22.16 -12.17 -5.25
CA THR A 272 -23.11 -12.57 -6.28
C THR A 272 -22.38 -13.14 -7.50
N ARG A 273 -23.07 -14.04 -8.19
CA ARG A 273 -22.59 -14.74 -9.39
C ARG A 273 -22.44 -13.76 -10.56
N GLU A 274 -21.27 -13.75 -11.18
CA GLU A 274 -20.95 -12.96 -12.37
C GLU A 274 -20.54 -13.90 -13.52
N SER A 275 -21.06 -13.71 -14.75
CA SER A 275 -20.49 -14.44 -15.90
C SER A 275 -19.26 -13.73 -16.44
N ILE A 276 -18.22 -14.50 -16.77
CA ILE A 276 -17.02 -14.00 -17.46
C ILE A 276 -16.87 -14.57 -18.88
N ARG A 277 -17.93 -15.19 -19.43
CA ARG A 277 -17.91 -15.80 -20.76
C ARG A 277 -17.47 -14.84 -21.85
N ASP A 278 -18.05 -13.65 -21.87
CA ASP A 278 -17.75 -12.64 -22.90
C ASP A 278 -16.31 -12.14 -22.80
N MET A 279 -15.76 -12.05 -21.58
CA MET A 279 -14.36 -11.70 -21.35
C MET A 279 -13.40 -12.72 -21.95
N LEU A 280 -13.73 -14.01 -21.86
CA LEU A 280 -12.88 -15.10 -22.35
C LEU A 280 -13.11 -15.45 -23.83
N ASP A 281 -14.17 -14.90 -24.44
CA ASP A 281 -14.68 -15.31 -25.75
C ASP A 281 -14.83 -16.85 -25.88
N CYS A 282 -15.23 -17.52 -24.80
CA CYS A 282 -15.54 -18.95 -24.82
C CYS A 282 -16.38 -19.38 -23.61
N THR A 283 -17.07 -20.51 -23.82
CA THR A 283 -17.63 -21.27 -22.69
C THR A 283 -16.52 -22.15 -22.13
N LEU A 284 -15.77 -21.58 -21.17
CA LEU A 284 -14.70 -22.30 -20.50
C LEU A 284 -15.26 -23.39 -19.58
N GLN A 285 -14.81 -24.62 -19.77
CA GLN A 285 -15.11 -25.78 -18.92
C GLN A 285 -13.82 -26.26 -18.26
N ARG A 286 -13.93 -26.84 -17.06
CA ARG A 286 -12.77 -27.22 -16.22
C ARG A 286 -11.75 -26.08 -16.10
N PRO A 287 -12.14 -24.93 -15.52
CA PRO A 287 -11.18 -23.89 -15.22
C PRO A 287 -10.10 -24.45 -14.27
N PHE A 288 -8.88 -23.97 -14.42
CA PHE A 288 -7.78 -24.22 -13.51
C PHE A 288 -7.01 -22.92 -13.31
N LEU A 289 -6.77 -22.54 -12.05
CA LEU A 289 -6.05 -21.32 -11.71
C LEU A 289 -4.65 -21.68 -11.19
N THR A 290 -3.64 -20.93 -11.62
CA THR A 290 -2.27 -21.10 -11.14
C THR A 290 -1.62 -19.75 -10.94
N ARG A 291 -1.09 -19.50 -9.74
CA ARG A 291 -0.24 -18.34 -9.51
C ARG A 291 1.13 -18.58 -10.12
N VAL A 292 1.49 -17.76 -11.10
CA VAL A 292 2.78 -17.83 -11.80
C VAL A 292 3.79 -16.94 -11.09
N SER A 293 3.38 -15.72 -10.72
CA SER A 293 4.17 -14.76 -9.95
C SER A 293 3.25 -13.89 -9.09
N ASN A 294 3.79 -12.85 -8.45
CA ASN A 294 2.97 -11.87 -7.73
C ASN A 294 2.02 -11.11 -8.67
N ASP A 295 2.43 -10.91 -9.92
CA ASP A 295 1.73 -10.08 -10.92
C ASP A 295 1.05 -10.89 -12.02
N ALA A 296 1.09 -12.22 -11.97
CA ALA A 296 0.55 -13.08 -13.01
C ALA A 296 -0.19 -14.30 -12.47
N ILE A 297 -1.43 -14.46 -12.93
CA ILE A 297 -2.27 -15.64 -12.71
C ILE A 297 -2.60 -16.25 -14.07
N LEU A 298 -2.36 -17.55 -14.21
CA LEU A 298 -2.77 -18.34 -15.35
C LEU A 298 -4.17 -18.90 -15.09
N LEU A 299 -5.06 -18.74 -16.05
CA LEU A 299 -6.32 -19.49 -16.16
C LEU A 299 -6.21 -20.42 -17.37
N SER A 300 -6.41 -21.72 -17.17
CA SER A 300 -6.49 -22.68 -18.26
C SER A 300 -7.75 -23.53 -18.19
N GLY A 301 -8.10 -24.16 -19.31
CA GLY A 301 -9.25 -25.06 -19.37
C GLY A 301 -9.62 -25.40 -20.80
N ARG A 302 -10.88 -25.79 -20.99
CA ARG A 302 -11.43 -26.24 -22.26
C ARG A 302 -12.39 -25.22 -22.85
N ASP A 303 -12.11 -24.74 -24.05
CA ASP A 303 -13.15 -24.14 -24.89
C ASP A 303 -14.06 -25.28 -25.38
N PHE A 304 -15.26 -25.35 -24.80
CA PHE A 304 -16.21 -26.40 -25.14
C PHE A 304 -16.73 -26.29 -26.58
N GLY A 305 -16.93 -25.06 -27.08
CA GLY A 305 -17.50 -24.83 -28.39
C GLY A 305 -16.52 -25.14 -29.51
N ARG A 306 -15.27 -24.69 -29.36
CA ARG A 306 -14.22 -24.85 -30.39
C ARG A 306 -13.43 -26.16 -30.27
N LYS A 307 -13.65 -26.94 -29.21
CA LYS A 307 -12.87 -28.14 -28.87
C LYS A 307 -11.37 -27.85 -28.78
N GLU A 308 -11.04 -26.84 -27.99
CA GLU A 308 -9.67 -26.39 -27.78
C GLU A 308 -9.29 -26.48 -26.30
N VAL A 309 -8.03 -26.82 -26.04
CA VAL A 309 -7.36 -26.58 -24.77
C VAL A 309 -6.82 -25.17 -24.82
N VAL A 310 -7.22 -24.31 -23.88
CA VAL A 310 -6.91 -22.88 -23.91
C VAL A 310 -6.32 -22.39 -22.59
N ALA A 311 -5.57 -21.30 -22.67
CA ALA A 311 -5.00 -20.58 -21.54
C ALA A 311 -5.17 -19.06 -21.70
N PHE A 312 -5.25 -18.36 -20.57
CA PHE A 312 -5.39 -16.91 -20.44
C PHE A 312 -4.51 -16.43 -19.29
N VAL A 313 -4.07 -15.17 -19.36
CA VAL A 313 -3.25 -14.54 -18.33
C VAL A 313 -4.02 -13.38 -17.71
N SER A 314 -4.03 -13.33 -16.38
CA SER A 314 -4.46 -12.16 -15.62
C SER A 314 -3.26 -11.49 -14.99
N ARG A 315 -3.21 -10.16 -15.09
CA ARG A 315 -2.16 -9.31 -14.51
C ARG A 315 -2.68 -8.27 -13.51
N ASP A 316 -3.95 -8.40 -13.12
CA ASP A 316 -4.67 -7.46 -12.25
C ASP A 316 -5.33 -8.18 -11.05
N GLY A 317 -4.76 -9.33 -10.68
CA GLY A 317 -5.21 -10.15 -9.56
C GLY A 317 -6.46 -10.98 -9.86
N GLY A 318 -6.74 -11.32 -11.12
CA GLY A 318 -7.88 -12.15 -11.53
C GLY A 318 -9.14 -11.36 -11.93
N ARG A 319 -9.04 -10.04 -12.06
CA ARG A 319 -10.18 -9.19 -12.46
C ARG A 319 -10.41 -9.24 -13.97
N THR A 320 -9.35 -9.31 -14.75
CA THR A 320 -9.41 -9.54 -16.20
C THR A 320 -8.50 -10.70 -16.58
N PHE A 321 -8.96 -11.52 -17.52
CA PHE A 321 -8.18 -12.58 -18.14
C PHE A 321 -8.10 -12.28 -19.64
N ALA A 322 -6.87 -12.11 -20.14
CA ALA A 322 -6.57 -11.73 -21.51
C ALA A 322 -5.53 -12.69 -22.11
N GLU A 323 -4.94 -12.32 -23.24
CA GLU A 323 -3.84 -13.08 -23.87
C GLU A 323 -4.22 -14.54 -24.18
N ARG A 324 -5.43 -14.76 -24.73
CA ARG A 324 -5.91 -16.11 -25.09
C ARG A 324 -4.88 -16.85 -25.93
N ARG A 325 -4.61 -18.09 -25.54
CA ARG A 325 -3.73 -19.00 -26.25
C ARG A 325 -4.35 -20.38 -26.38
N THR A 326 -4.47 -20.87 -27.60
CA THR A 326 -4.81 -22.27 -27.88
C THR A 326 -3.55 -23.14 -27.70
N ILE A 327 -3.63 -24.13 -26.82
CA ILE A 327 -2.57 -25.12 -26.56
C ILE A 327 -2.67 -26.27 -27.56
N GLU A 328 -3.88 -26.81 -27.75
CA GLU A 328 -4.16 -27.90 -28.69
C GLU A 328 -5.65 -27.96 -29.05
N SER A 329 -5.99 -28.36 -30.27
CA SER A 329 -7.36 -28.71 -30.66
C SER A 329 -7.55 -30.23 -30.63
N TYR A 330 -8.70 -30.70 -30.16
CA TYR A 330 -9.03 -32.12 -30.05
C TYR A 330 -10.31 -32.46 -30.84
N GLN A 331 -10.58 -33.75 -31.05
CA GLN A 331 -11.66 -34.21 -31.95
C GLN A 331 -12.91 -34.62 -31.18
N GLY A 332 -12.77 -35.54 -30.24
CA GLY A 332 -13.87 -36.14 -29.48
C GLY A 332 -13.81 -35.72 -28.03
N ASP A 333 -12.74 -36.12 -27.34
CA ASP A 333 -12.58 -35.93 -25.91
C ASP A 333 -11.22 -35.31 -25.55
N GLY A 334 -11.26 -34.33 -24.66
CA GLY A 334 -10.08 -33.52 -24.32
C GLY A 334 -10.40 -32.33 -23.43
N GLY A 335 -9.33 -31.69 -22.95
CA GLY A 335 -9.32 -30.29 -22.50
C GLY A 335 -9.23 -30.03 -21.00
N TYR A 336 -9.14 -31.05 -20.15
CA TYR A 336 -8.91 -30.79 -18.72
C TYR A 336 -7.45 -30.47 -18.53
N THR A 337 -7.16 -29.44 -17.74
CA THR A 337 -5.81 -28.94 -17.53
C THR A 337 -5.43 -28.95 -16.05
N ALA A 338 -4.13 -29.09 -15.78
CA ALA A 338 -3.54 -28.74 -14.51
C ALA A 338 -2.16 -28.14 -14.76
N ALA A 339 -1.74 -27.21 -13.91
CA ALA A 339 -0.43 -26.58 -14.04
C ALA A 339 0.28 -26.44 -12.70
N ALA A 340 1.61 -26.55 -12.73
CA ALA A 340 2.48 -26.32 -11.58
C ALA A 340 3.56 -25.31 -11.97
N ARG A 341 3.79 -24.34 -11.08
CA ARG A 341 4.83 -23.33 -11.25
C ARG A 341 6.21 -23.98 -11.24
N LEU A 342 7.02 -23.64 -12.24
CA LEU A 342 8.43 -24.02 -12.32
C LEU A 342 9.31 -22.90 -11.74
N ASP A 343 9.05 -21.67 -12.19
CA ASP A 343 9.74 -20.43 -11.80
C ASP A 343 8.78 -19.22 -11.86
N ASP A 344 9.29 -17.99 -11.73
CA ASP A 344 8.50 -16.73 -11.77
C ASP A 344 7.92 -16.37 -13.15
N SER A 345 8.27 -17.13 -14.18
CA SER A 345 7.93 -16.82 -15.57
C SER A 345 7.37 -18.01 -16.33
N SER A 346 7.25 -19.18 -15.71
CA SER A 346 6.81 -20.37 -16.41
C SER A 346 6.16 -21.41 -15.52
N VAL A 347 5.28 -22.18 -16.16
CA VAL A 347 4.60 -23.33 -15.57
C VAL A 347 4.83 -24.56 -16.43
N ARG A 348 4.78 -25.75 -15.80
CA ARG A 348 4.50 -26.99 -16.51
C ARG A 348 3.00 -27.16 -16.53
N ILE A 349 2.42 -27.20 -17.72
CA ILE A 349 0.99 -27.50 -17.90
C ILE A 349 0.84 -28.92 -18.44
N VAL A 350 -0.15 -29.64 -17.93
CA VAL A 350 -0.58 -30.96 -18.40
C VAL A 350 -2.04 -30.91 -18.82
N TRP A 351 -2.39 -31.70 -19.84
CA TRP A 351 -3.76 -31.85 -20.30
C TRP A 351 -3.97 -33.23 -20.91
N TYR A 352 -5.24 -33.60 -21.14
CA TYR A 352 -5.56 -34.73 -22.01
C TYR A 352 -6.27 -34.27 -23.27
N ALA A 353 -5.99 -34.92 -24.39
CA ALA A 353 -6.63 -34.63 -25.67
C ALA A 353 -6.45 -35.81 -26.64
N ASP A 354 -7.52 -36.16 -27.33
CA ASP A 354 -7.49 -37.13 -28.42
C ASP A 354 -6.99 -36.52 -29.73
N SER A 355 -6.73 -37.41 -30.69
CA SER A 355 -6.31 -37.05 -32.05
C SER A 355 -7.24 -37.71 -33.06
N ARG A 356 -7.12 -37.34 -34.34
CA ARG A 356 -7.85 -38.05 -35.40
C ARG A 356 -7.53 -39.55 -35.47
N ALA A 357 -6.31 -39.94 -35.09
CA ALA A 357 -5.87 -41.34 -35.09
C ALA A 357 -6.39 -42.13 -33.88
N THR A 358 -6.83 -41.45 -32.83
CA THR A 358 -7.21 -42.05 -31.53
C THR A 358 -8.51 -41.43 -31.02
N LEU A 359 -9.52 -41.31 -31.87
CA LEU A 359 -10.79 -40.64 -31.53
C LEU A 359 -11.39 -41.21 -30.23
N ASN A 360 -11.71 -40.34 -29.28
CA ASN A 360 -12.17 -40.67 -27.92
C ASN A 360 -11.19 -41.48 -27.06
N MET A 361 -9.95 -41.66 -27.50
CA MET A 361 -8.85 -42.28 -26.75
C MET A 361 -7.74 -41.25 -26.54
N PRO A 362 -7.94 -40.33 -25.58
CA PRO A 362 -7.00 -39.25 -25.35
C PRO A 362 -5.68 -39.71 -24.72
N ASP A 363 -4.61 -39.04 -25.13
CA ASP A 363 -3.31 -39.11 -24.47
C ASP A 363 -3.24 -38.06 -23.35
N VAL A 364 -2.39 -38.30 -22.34
CA VAL A 364 -1.95 -37.24 -21.40
C VAL A 364 -0.67 -36.62 -21.91
N LYS A 365 -0.66 -35.30 -22.05
CA LYS A 365 0.41 -34.50 -22.64
C LYS A 365 0.86 -33.41 -21.67
N SER A 366 2.04 -32.87 -21.93
CA SER A 366 2.60 -31.75 -21.17
C SER A 366 3.39 -30.80 -22.06
N ALA A 367 3.50 -29.56 -21.62
CA ALA A 367 4.36 -28.55 -22.21
C ALA A 367 4.78 -27.53 -21.17
N ARG A 368 5.89 -26.84 -21.42
CA ARG A 368 6.24 -25.65 -20.66
C ARG A 368 5.49 -24.49 -21.28
N LEU A 369 4.73 -23.77 -20.46
CA LEU A 369 4.13 -22.51 -20.85
C LEU A 369 4.89 -21.39 -20.15
N THR A 370 5.65 -20.63 -20.93
CA THR A 370 6.36 -19.45 -20.47
C THR A 370 5.40 -18.28 -20.54
N ILE A 371 5.17 -17.62 -19.41
CA ILE A 371 4.35 -16.42 -19.29
C ILE A 371 5.32 -15.31 -18.92
N PRO A 372 5.83 -14.56 -19.92
CA PRO A 372 6.79 -13.52 -19.64
C PRO A 372 6.18 -12.53 -18.65
N ALA A 373 6.98 -12.11 -17.67
CA ALA A 373 6.71 -10.90 -16.95
C ALA A 373 6.45 -9.80 -18.00
N ARG A 374 5.46 -8.93 -17.74
CA ARG A 374 5.06 -7.83 -18.62
C ARG A 374 6.33 -7.16 -19.12
N SER A 375 6.61 -7.26 -20.43
CA SER A 375 7.94 -7.05 -21.06
C SER A 375 8.93 -6.35 -20.13
N ALA A 376 9.58 -7.18 -19.30
CA ALA A 376 10.82 -6.82 -18.67
C ALA A 376 11.78 -6.63 -19.83
N GLU A 377 11.99 -5.39 -20.26
CA GLU A 377 13.10 -5.05 -21.12
C GLU A 377 14.36 -5.76 -20.58
N ASP A 378 15.18 -6.34 -21.46
CA ASP A 378 16.42 -7.01 -21.09
C ASP A 378 17.13 -6.22 -19.97
N GLY A 379 17.31 -6.89 -18.82
CA GLY A 379 17.85 -6.30 -17.60
C GLY A 379 16.85 -5.91 -16.50
N ALA A 380 15.56 -6.28 -16.52
CA ALA A 380 14.59 -5.81 -15.51
C ALA A 380 14.96 -6.04 -14.02
N PRO A 381 15.50 -7.19 -13.57
CA PRO A 381 15.99 -7.31 -12.18
C PRO A 381 17.11 -6.31 -11.90
N ALA A 382 18.02 -6.09 -12.87
CA ALA A 382 19.06 -5.09 -12.78
C ALA A 382 18.51 -3.65 -12.84
N LYS A 383 17.44 -3.39 -13.59
CA LYS A 383 16.75 -2.10 -13.69
C LYS A 383 15.96 -1.78 -12.42
N VAL A 384 15.33 -2.77 -11.78
CA VAL A 384 14.68 -2.61 -10.47
C VAL A 384 15.73 -2.31 -9.41
N GLU A 385 16.83 -3.07 -9.39
CA GLU A 385 17.92 -2.78 -8.44
C GLU A 385 18.60 -1.44 -8.72
N GLN A 386 18.76 -1.05 -9.99
CA GLN A 386 19.23 0.28 -10.38
C GLN A 386 18.25 1.37 -9.96
N LEU A 387 16.94 1.18 -10.17
CA LEU A 387 15.90 2.10 -9.72
C LEU A 387 15.92 2.23 -8.20
N ARG A 388 16.07 1.12 -7.45
CA ARG A 388 16.19 1.13 -5.99
C ARG A 388 17.48 1.80 -5.53
N ALA A 389 18.59 1.62 -6.24
CA ALA A 389 19.84 2.33 -5.95
C ALA A 389 19.70 3.85 -6.19
N GLN A 390 19.08 4.24 -7.31
CA GLN A 390 18.73 5.65 -7.59
C GLN A 390 17.78 6.19 -6.52
N ARG A 391 16.78 5.40 -6.11
CA ARG A 391 15.83 5.74 -5.04
C ARG A 391 16.56 6.02 -3.73
N ARG A 392 17.46 5.13 -3.30
CA ARG A 392 18.29 5.34 -2.10
C ARG A 392 19.11 6.64 -2.21
N LYS A 393 19.73 6.88 -3.36
CA LYS A 393 20.48 8.13 -3.60
C LYS A 393 19.59 9.38 -3.50
N LEU A 394 18.41 9.34 -4.11
CA LEU A 394 17.43 10.44 -4.06
C LEU A 394 16.85 10.63 -2.66
N ALA A 395 16.60 9.55 -1.92
CA ALA A 395 16.16 9.61 -0.53
C ALA A 395 17.20 10.36 0.32
N HIS A 396 18.50 10.14 0.10
CA HIS A 396 19.59 10.81 0.83
C HIS A 396 20.09 12.12 0.22
N ARG A 397 19.40 12.71 -0.77
CA ARG A 397 19.76 14.09 -1.18
C ARG A 397 19.63 15.03 0.00
N GLN A 398 20.50 16.04 0.07
CA GLN A 398 20.39 17.06 1.09
C GLN A 398 19.06 17.82 0.93
N ARG A 399 18.32 17.95 2.02
CA ARG A 399 17.11 18.79 2.09
C ARG A 399 17.17 19.62 3.36
N ARG A 400 17.34 20.93 3.19
CA ARG A 400 17.47 21.87 4.31
C ARG A 400 16.11 22.16 4.94
N ILE A 401 15.15 22.58 4.12
CA ILE A 401 13.77 22.84 4.55
C ILE A 401 12.79 22.14 3.58
N LEU A 402 11.85 21.40 4.17
CA LEU A 402 10.68 20.82 3.51
C LEU A 402 9.48 21.70 3.85
N PHE A 403 8.88 22.34 2.85
CA PHE A 403 7.76 23.26 3.05
C PHE A 403 6.42 22.59 2.75
N ASP A 404 5.57 22.46 3.75
CA ASP A 404 4.20 21.99 3.57
C ASP A 404 3.27 23.13 3.15
N ASN A 405 2.62 22.94 2.01
CA ASN A 405 1.60 23.83 1.49
C ASN A 405 0.24 23.12 1.50
N ASP A 406 -0.71 23.68 2.24
CA ASP A 406 -2.08 23.16 2.39
C ASP A 406 -2.91 23.15 1.09
N GLY A 407 -2.48 23.88 0.04
CA GLY A 407 -3.08 23.94 -1.30
C GLY A 407 -4.46 24.59 -1.40
N ASN A 408 -4.77 25.43 -0.41
CA ASN A 408 -6.02 26.19 -0.34
C ASN A 408 -5.96 27.56 -1.05
N GLU A 409 -4.91 27.84 -1.84
CA GLU A 409 -4.78 29.03 -2.68
C GLU A 409 -6.00 29.27 -3.57
N PRO A 410 -6.43 28.31 -4.43
CA PRO A 410 -7.56 28.54 -5.32
C PRO A 410 -8.87 28.72 -4.54
N VAL A 411 -8.93 28.30 -3.28
CA VAL A 411 -10.13 28.38 -2.46
C VAL A 411 -10.29 29.76 -1.80
N TYR A 412 -9.19 30.32 -1.28
CA TYR A 412 -9.25 31.51 -0.42
C TYR A 412 -8.39 32.69 -0.87
N LEU A 413 -7.28 32.45 -1.58
CA LEU A 413 -6.21 33.45 -1.73
C LEU A 413 -6.15 34.06 -3.12
N CYS A 414 -6.61 33.34 -4.15
CA CYS A 414 -6.64 33.85 -5.52
C CYS A 414 -7.85 34.77 -5.76
N ASN A 415 -7.65 35.86 -6.51
CA ASN A 415 -8.73 36.71 -7.02
C ASN A 415 -9.02 36.46 -8.51
N GLU A 416 -8.13 35.77 -9.22
CA GLU A 416 -8.28 35.40 -10.62
C GLU A 416 -7.68 34.00 -10.87
N ALA A 417 -8.17 33.32 -11.90
CA ALA A 417 -7.68 32.01 -12.32
C ALA A 417 -6.53 32.17 -13.34
N THR A 418 -5.35 32.55 -12.83
CA THR A 418 -4.09 32.71 -13.58
C THR A 418 -2.95 31.97 -12.85
N ARG A 419 -1.92 31.54 -13.60
CA ARG A 419 -0.76 30.82 -13.04
C ARG A 419 -0.08 31.64 -11.94
N GLU A 420 0.08 32.93 -12.19
CA GLU A 420 0.76 33.88 -11.33
C GLU A 420 -0.01 34.07 -10.01
N ALA A 421 -1.33 34.23 -10.08
CA ALA A 421 -2.18 34.38 -8.89
C ALA A 421 -2.21 33.11 -8.01
N LEU A 422 -2.04 31.93 -8.62
CA LEU A 422 -1.96 30.67 -7.87
C LEU A 422 -0.64 30.53 -7.12
N LEU A 423 0.47 30.95 -7.71
CA LEU A 423 1.82 30.79 -7.15
C LEU A 423 2.21 31.88 -6.15
N ALA A 424 1.76 33.12 -6.39
CA ALA A 424 2.17 34.30 -5.62
C ALA A 424 2.01 34.19 -4.09
N PRO A 425 0.93 33.62 -3.52
CA PRO A 425 0.69 33.71 -2.08
C PRO A 425 1.73 32.99 -1.21
N ARG A 426 2.19 31.81 -1.66
CA ARG A 426 3.06 30.94 -0.85
C ARG A 426 4.21 30.30 -1.60
N THR A 427 4.14 30.20 -2.92
CA THR A 427 5.09 29.43 -3.72
C THR A 427 6.21 30.30 -4.27
N THR A 428 5.88 31.38 -5.00
CA THR A 428 6.90 32.27 -5.61
C THR A 428 7.94 32.80 -4.62
N PRO A 429 7.60 33.22 -3.39
CA PRO A 429 8.60 33.72 -2.43
C PRO A 429 9.65 32.68 -2.00
N LEU A 430 9.41 31.39 -2.28
CA LEU A 430 10.33 30.31 -1.88
C LEU A 430 11.53 30.15 -2.81
N ALA A 431 11.51 30.76 -4.01
CA ALA A 431 12.59 30.61 -5.00
C ALA A 431 13.97 30.82 -4.37
N ASP A 432 14.15 31.98 -3.72
CA ASP A 432 15.42 32.42 -3.12
C ASP A 432 15.51 32.10 -1.62
N THR A 433 15.11 30.89 -1.23
CA THR A 433 15.13 30.41 0.16
C THR A 433 15.91 29.11 0.32
N GLN A 434 16.05 28.63 1.56
CA GLN A 434 16.61 27.31 1.85
C GLN A 434 15.57 26.17 1.73
N VAL A 435 14.39 26.43 1.14
CA VAL A 435 13.43 25.39 0.79
C VAL A 435 13.92 24.63 -0.42
N ASP A 436 14.21 23.34 -0.21
CA ASP A 436 14.68 22.42 -1.24
C ASP A 436 13.56 21.50 -1.75
N SER A 437 12.52 21.28 -0.93
CA SER A 437 11.39 20.42 -1.27
C SER A 437 10.05 21.02 -0.86
N ILE A 438 9.07 20.99 -1.75
CA ILE A 438 7.69 21.45 -1.51
C ILE A 438 6.78 20.23 -1.37
N PHE A 439 6.02 20.19 -0.29
CA PHE A 439 5.01 19.17 0.01
C PHE A 439 3.64 19.81 -0.17
N TYR A 440 3.06 19.66 -1.34
CA TYR A 440 1.81 20.31 -1.71
C TYR A 440 0.63 19.35 -1.53
N CYS A 441 -0.22 19.65 -0.55
CA CYS A 441 -1.51 19.01 -0.41
C CYS A 441 -2.49 19.68 -1.36
N THR A 442 -3.17 18.94 -2.23
CA THR A 442 -4.25 19.48 -3.07
C THR A 442 -5.54 19.60 -2.25
N TRP A 443 -5.48 20.47 -1.22
CA TRP A 443 -6.49 20.74 -0.20
C TRP A 443 -7.53 19.63 0.01
N SER A 444 -7.26 18.76 0.97
CA SER A 444 -8.16 17.67 1.34
C SER A 444 -8.86 17.95 2.66
N SER A 445 -9.91 18.78 2.62
CA SER A 445 -10.81 18.97 3.76
C SER A 445 -11.87 17.87 3.80
N GLY A 446 -11.42 16.64 4.05
CA GLY A 446 -12.21 15.41 4.02
C GLY A 446 -11.62 14.36 3.07
N PHE A 447 -11.63 13.09 3.47
CA PHE A 447 -11.19 11.98 2.62
C PHE A 447 -11.99 11.93 1.29
N SER A 448 -11.30 11.91 0.15
CA SER A 448 -11.84 11.96 -1.23
C SER A 448 -12.15 13.35 -1.80
N LEU A 449 -11.79 14.46 -1.13
CA LEU A 449 -12.05 15.81 -1.64
C LEU A 449 -10.72 16.50 -1.96
N PHE A 450 -10.58 17.09 -3.16
CA PHE A 450 -9.31 17.65 -3.65
C PHE A 450 -9.49 18.92 -4.51
N THR A 451 -8.41 19.66 -4.71
CA THR A 451 -8.37 20.85 -5.59
C THR A 451 -7.58 20.66 -6.90
N HIS A 452 -7.23 19.43 -7.26
CA HIS A 452 -6.65 19.07 -8.57
C HIS A 452 -7.68 18.37 -9.46
N ALA A 453 -7.37 18.20 -10.75
CA ALA A 453 -8.28 17.59 -11.74
C ALA A 453 -8.40 16.05 -11.63
N THR A 454 -8.72 15.56 -10.43
CA THR A 454 -8.94 14.14 -10.13
C THR A 454 -10.14 13.55 -10.88
N LYS A 455 -10.02 12.28 -11.28
CA LYS A 455 -11.09 11.44 -11.85
C LYS A 455 -11.58 10.38 -10.86
N ILE A 456 -10.79 10.05 -9.83
CA ILE A 456 -11.15 9.05 -8.81
C ILE A 456 -11.83 9.73 -7.61
N GLY A 457 -11.29 10.87 -7.17
CA GLY A 457 -11.83 11.67 -6.07
C GLY A 457 -12.91 12.65 -6.51
N GLN A 458 -13.26 13.54 -5.59
CA GLN A 458 -14.18 14.65 -5.83
C GLN A 458 -13.39 15.96 -5.91
N VAL A 459 -13.63 16.74 -6.95
CA VAL A 459 -13.10 18.12 -7.06
C VAL A 459 -13.93 19.06 -6.19
N PHE A 460 -13.28 19.86 -5.36
CA PHE A 460 -13.94 20.84 -4.51
C PHE A 460 -14.26 22.14 -5.26
N THR A 461 -15.54 22.36 -5.56
CA THR A 461 -16.01 23.53 -6.31
C THR A 461 -17.06 24.36 -5.56
N SER A 462 -17.28 24.08 -4.27
CA SER A 462 -18.28 24.80 -3.48
C SER A 462 -17.94 26.30 -3.41
N LYS A 463 -18.97 27.14 -3.59
CA LYS A 463 -18.94 28.60 -3.42
C LYS A 463 -19.73 29.06 -2.18
N ALA A 464 -20.07 28.13 -1.27
CA ALA A 464 -20.98 28.42 -0.17
C ALA A 464 -20.45 29.53 0.75
N ASN A 465 -21.33 30.48 1.09
CA ASN A 465 -21.04 31.57 2.02
C ASN A 465 -22.18 31.72 3.04
N PRO A 466 -22.29 30.78 3.99
CA PRO A 466 -23.37 30.82 4.97
C PRO A 466 -23.19 32.00 5.94
N ARG A 467 -24.32 32.56 6.39
CA ARG A 467 -24.34 33.53 7.49
C ARG A 467 -24.14 32.78 8.81
N ASP A 468 -22.90 32.70 9.27
CA ASP A 468 -22.49 32.06 10.51
C ASP A 468 -21.46 32.96 11.23
N PRO A 469 -21.54 33.18 12.56
CA PRO A 469 -20.59 34.03 13.28
C PRO A 469 -19.12 33.58 13.15
N GLY A 470 -18.87 32.28 12.95
CA GLY A 470 -17.55 31.73 12.72
C GLY A 470 -17.05 31.89 11.28
N ASN A 471 -17.90 32.31 10.34
CA ASN A 471 -17.52 32.59 8.96
C ASN A 471 -16.98 34.01 8.80
N THR A 472 -15.74 34.23 9.22
CA THR A 472 -15.06 35.54 9.16
C THR A 472 -14.36 35.83 7.84
N VAL A 473 -14.32 34.86 6.91
CA VAL A 473 -13.54 34.93 5.66
C VAL A 473 -14.41 34.99 4.40
N GLY A 474 -15.73 35.14 4.53
CA GLY A 474 -16.65 35.21 3.40
C GLY A 474 -16.91 33.86 2.72
N GLY A 475 -16.79 32.78 3.49
CA GLY A 475 -17.09 31.42 3.05
C GLY A 475 -16.08 30.90 2.02
N PHE A 476 -16.61 30.21 1.02
CA PHE A 476 -15.90 29.75 -0.18
C PHE A 476 -16.24 30.57 -1.41
N SER A 477 -16.79 31.78 -1.24
CA SER A 477 -17.24 32.62 -2.36
C SER A 477 -16.13 32.90 -3.39
N LYS A 478 -14.87 32.88 -2.96
CA LYS A 478 -13.67 33.06 -3.78
C LYS A 478 -13.10 31.76 -4.39
N ASN A 479 -13.74 30.61 -4.21
CA ASN A 479 -13.16 29.34 -4.64
C ASN A 479 -13.11 29.22 -6.17
N LEU A 480 -11.96 29.46 -6.78
CA LEU A 480 -11.73 29.45 -8.24
C LEU A 480 -11.27 28.09 -8.79
N THR A 481 -11.35 27.01 -8.00
CA THR A 481 -10.83 25.68 -8.40
C THR A 481 -11.41 25.20 -9.73
N ALA A 482 -12.72 25.39 -9.96
CA ALA A 482 -13.37 24.99 -11.21
C ALA A 482 -12.84 25.80 -12.40
N GLU A 483 -12.67 27.10 -12.21
CA GLU A 483 -12.20 28.05 -13.22
C GLU A 483 -10.73 27.79 -13.60
N PHE A 484 -9.89 27.43 -12.64
CA PHE A 484 -8.52 26.98 -12.88
C PHE A 484 -8.48 25.74 -13.78
N ILE A 485 -9.22 24.69 -13.41
CA ILE A 485 -9.27 23.43 -14.17
C ILE A 485 -9.85 23.66 -15.59
N ALA A 486 -10.91 24.45 -15.72
CA ALA A 486 -11.53 24.76 -17.00
C ALA A 486 -10.58 25.49 -17.98
N LYS A 487 -9.65 26.28 -17.46
CA LYS A 487 -8.59 26.95 -18.25
C LYS A 487 -7.37 26.05 -18.53
N GLY A 488 -7.39 24.79 -18.11
CA GLY A 488 -6.23 23.88 -18.22
C GLY A 488 -5.12 24.16 -17.21
N LEU A 489 -5.39 24.98 -16.19
CA LEU A 489 -4.46 25.34 -15.11
C LEU A 489 -4.74 24.48 -13.87
N ASP A 490 -4.62 23.15 -13.99
CA ASP A 490 -4.75 22.25 -12.85
C ASP A 490 -3.76 22.66 -11.73
N PRO A 491 -4.25 23.01 -10.53
CA PRO A 491 -3.39 23.51 -9.46
C PRO A 491 -2.23 22.57 -9.09
N LEU A 492 -2.42 21.25 -9.12
CA LEU A 492 -1.31 20.33 -8.83
C LEU A 492 -0.23 20.41 -9.89
N ARG A 493 -0.62 20.41 -11.17
CA ARG A 493 0.33 20.49 -12.29
C ARG A 493 1.09 21.82 -12.27
N VAL A 494 0.40 22.94 -12.06
CA VAL A 494 1.03 24.27 -11.99
C VAL A 494 2.11 24.33 -10.91
N MET A 495 1.85 23.71 -9.74
CA MET A 495 2.79 23.68 -8.63
C MET A 495 4.00 22.76 -8.90
N VAL A 496 3.77 21.60 -9.54
CA VAL A 496 4.85 20.69 -10.00
C VAL A 496 5.76 21.42 -11.00
N ASP A 497 5.16 21.99 -12.04
CA ASP A 497 5.90 22.66 -13.12
C ASP A 497 6.77 23.81 -12.56
N TRP A 498 6.19 24.64 -11.69
CA TRP A 498 6.94 25.73 -11.06
C TRP A 498 8.10 25.22 -10.20
N ALA A 499 7.90 24.15 -9.42
CA ALA A 499 8.95 23.60 -8.58
C ALA A 499 10.14 23.12 -9.41
N HIS A 500 9.87 22.40 -10.52
CA HIS A 500 10.92 21.93 -11.42
C HIS A 500 11.61 23.06 -12.18
N GLU A 501 10.88 24.10 -12.61
CA GLU A 501 11.45 25.31 -13.21
C GLU A 501 12.44 26.04 -12.28
N HIS A 502 12.31 25.85 -10.96
CA HIS A 502 13.14 26.51 -9.93
C HIS A 502 14.05 25.53 -9.17
N ASP A 503 14.33 24.35 -9.74
CA ASP A 503 15.18 23.30 -9.17
C ASP A 503 14.77 22.90 -7.73
N LYS A 504 13.47 22.82 -7.49
CA LYS A 504 12.89 22.35 -6.23
C LYS A 504 12.24 20.99 -6.41
N GLU A 505 12.44 20.13 -5.42
CA GLU A 505 11.79 18.82 -5.38
C GLU A 505 10.31 18.97 -5.01
N PHE A 506 9.46 18.15 -5.61
CA PHE A 506 8.02 18.26 -5.40
C PHE A 506 7.38 16.95 -4.93
N PHE A 507 6.65 17.03 -3.81
CA PHE A 507 5.83 15.95 -3.28
C PHE A 507 4.37 16.33 -3.28
N TRP A 508 3.51 15.42 -3.76
CA TRP A 508 2.08 15.51 -3.45
C TRP A 508 1.81 14.97 -2.04
N SER A 509 1.22 15.78 -1.17
CA SER A 509 0.87 15.37 0.20
C SER A 509 -0.59 14.96 0.31
N PHE A 510 -0.82 13.69 0.64
CA PHE A 510 -2.14 13.12 0.82
C PHE A 510 -2.51 13.04 2.31
N ARG A 511 -3.53 13.82 2.71
CA ARG A 511 -4.12 13.75 4.05
C ARG A 511 -4.92 12.46 4.20
N MET A 512 -4.34 11.49 4.92
CA MET A 512 -4.84 10.12 4.94
C MET A 512 -6.27 9.96 5.50
N ASN A 513 -6.73 10.86 6.36
CA ASN A 513 -8.05 10.78 6.98
C ASN A 513 -8.55 12.14 7.48
N ASP A 514 -8.48 13.20 6.67
CA ASP A 514 -8.94 14.52 7.11
C ASP A 514 -10.44 14.48 7.52
N THR A 515 -10.77 15.24 8.56
CA THR A 515 -12.07 15.22 9.25
C THR A 515 -12.59 16.64 9.56
N HIS A 516 -12.13 17.67 8.84
CA HIS A 516 -12.69 19.01 8.97
C HIS A 516 -14.21 19.02 8.66
N ASP A 517 -14.66 18.11 7.80
CA ASP A 517 -16.07 17.83 7.51
C ASP A 517 -16.89 17.35 8.73
N GLY A 518 -16.24 16.87 9.78
CA GLY A 518 -16.86 16.44 11.04
C GLY A 518 -16.55 17.34 12.23
N ALA A 519 -15.93 18.51 12.01
CA ALA A 519 -15.46 19.40 13.07
C ALA A 519 -16.59 20.16 13.79
N GLY A 520 -17.73 20.40 13.13
CA GLY A 520 -18.85 21.18 13.64
C GLY A 520 -18.69 22.68 13.46
N ALA A 521 -17.79 23.11 12.57
CA ALA A 521 -17.62 24.51 12.17
C ALA A 521 -18.57 24.86 11.01
N TRP A 522 -18.71 26.15 10.70
CA TRP A 522 -19.56 26.65 9.60
C TRP A 522 -19.28 25.95 8.27
N TYR A 523 -18.02 25.57 8.01
CA TYR A 523 -17.60 24.94 6.77
C TYR A 523 -17.90 23.44 6.72
N SER A 524 -18.08 22.77 7.87
CA SER A 524 -18.14 21.30 7.96
C SER A 524 -19.18 20.68 7.02
N PRO A 525 -20.42 21.20 6.91
CA PRO A 525 -21.41 20.64 5.97
C PRO A 525 -21.03 20.79 4.50
N HIS A 526 -20.25 21.81 4.17
CA HIS A 526 -19.90 22.18 2.79
C HIS A 526 -18.64 21.49 2.28
N VAL A 527 -17.84 20.91 3.18
CA VAL A 527 -16.65 20.11 2.84
C VAL A 527 -16.87 18.62 3.11
N LEU A 528 -18.09 18.20 3.49
CA LEU A 528 -18.44 16.77 3.58
C LEU A 528 -18.51 16.15 2.17
N PRO A 529 -17.60 15.21 1.82
CA PRO A 529 -17.54 14.66 0.46
C PRO A 529 -18.71 13.73 0.19
N ASP A 530 -19.11 13.59 -1.08
CA ASP A 530 -20.25 12.75 -1.47
C ASP A 530 -20.03 11.27 -1.18
N LEU A 531 -18.77 10.83 -1.18
CA LEU A 531 -18.36 9.51 -0.68
C LEU A 531 -18.89 9.26 0.73
N LYS A 532 -18.61 10.18 1.67
CA LYS A 532 -18.99 10.04 3.08
C LYS A 532 -20.50 10.16 3.29
N LYS A 533 -21.20 10.91 2.43
CA LYS A 533 -22.68 11.01 2.43
C LYS A 533 -23.34 9.73 1.95
N ARG A 534 -22.82 9.13 0.88
CA ARG A 534 -23.35 7.89 0.29
C ARG A 534 -23.01 6.64 1.11
N HIS A 535 -21.88 6.67 1.82
CA HIS A 535 -21.36 5.55 2.59
C HIS A 535 -21.11 5.90 4.06
N PRO A 536 -22.13 6.31 4.84
CA PRO A 536 -21.96 6.57 6.27
C PRO A 536 -21.47 5.35 7.06
N GLU A 537 -21.71 4.12 6.56
CA GLU A 537 -21.26 2.85 7.13
C GLU A 537 -19.75 2.58 6.97
N TRP A 538 -19.06 3.40 6.17
CA TRP A 538 -17.60 3.39 6.02
C TRP A 538 -16.90 4.31 7.02
N LEU A 539 -17.66 5.10 7.79
CA LEU A 539 -17.13 6.02 8.80
C LEU A 539 -16.98 5.34 10.16
N LEU A 540 -16.17 5.94 11.04
CA LEU A 540 -15.93 5.45 12.40
C LEU A 540 -17.05 5.83 13.39
N GLY A 541 -17.97 6.70 12.99
CA GLY A 541 -19.17 7.01 13.73
C GLY A 541 -20.14 7.84 12.91
N ASN A 542 -21.08 8.49 13.58
CA ASN A 542 -22.00 9.44 12.97
C ASN A 542 -22.25 10.62 13.92
N PRO A 543 -22.94 11.70 13.48
CA PRO A 543 -23.15 12.88 14.32
C PRO A 543 -23.81 12.60 15.68
N LYS A 544 -24.69 11.57 15.75
CA LYS A 544 -25.41 11.15 16.97
C LYS A 544 -24.56 10.20 17.83
N ASN A 545 -23.93 9.20 17.20
CA ASN A 545 -23.09 8.20 17.84
C ASN A 545 -21.62 8.47 17.50
N ARG A 546 -21.01 9.40 18.22
CA ARG A 546 -19.62 9.81 18.02
C ARG A 546 -18.64 8.80 18.62
N PRO A 547 -17.48 8.56 18.00
CA PRO A 547 -16.45 7.73 18.59
C PRO A 547 -15.89 8.37 19.87
N LYS A 548 -15.30 7.55 20.75
CA LYS A 548 -14.68 8.06 21.99
C LYS A 548 -13.43 8.89 21.71
N ARG A 549 -12.74 8.62 20.60
CA ARG A 549 -11.55 9.35 20.13
C ARG A 549 -11.70 9.70 18.65
N GLY A 550 -11.14 10.85 18.26
CA GLY A 550 -11.25 11.37 16.89
C GLY A 550 -12.62 11.98 16.58
N LYS A 551 -12.87 12.28 15.30
CA LYS A 551 -14.13 12.83 14.81
C LYS A 551 -15.00 11.72 14.20
N TRP A 552 -16.32 11.90 14.23
CA TRP A 552 -17.26 10.91 13.72
C TRP A 552 -17.10 10.63 12.22
N SER A 553 -16.64 11.62 11.45
CA SER A 553 -16.53 11.52 10.00
C SER A 553 -15.21 10.95 9.50
N ALA A 554 -14.32 10.50 10.40
CA ALA A 554 -13.13 9.73 10.03
C ALA A 554 -13.55 8.47 9.27
N VAL A 555 -12.91 8.19 8.14
CA VAL A 555 -13.12 6.93 7.41
C VAL A 555 -12.44 5.78 8.16
N ASN A 556 -13.01 4.59 8.05
CA ASN A 556 -12.51 3.39 8.70
C ASN A 556 -11.59 2.61 7.74
N PHE A 557 -10.28 2.70 7.96
CA PHE A 557 -9.27 1.92 7.23
C PHE A 557 -9.36 0.41 7.49
N GLY A 558 -10.20 -0.03 8.42
CA GLY A 558 -10.59 -1.44 8.53
C GLY A 558 -11.40 -1.94 7.33
N ARG A 559 -12.05 -1.03 6.60
CA ARG A 559 -12.74 -1.31 5.34
C ARG A 559 -11.74 -1.38 4.20
N GLU A 560 -11.86 -2.42 3.38
CA GLU A 560 -11.01 -2.60 2.21
C GLU A 560 -11.26 -1.50 1.17
N GLU A 561 -12.50 -1.07 1.03
CA GLU A 561 -12.94 -0.01 0.11
C GLU A 561 -12.21 1.31 0.38
N ILE A 562 -12.03 1.67 1.65
CA ILE A 562 -11.29 2.86 2.05
C ILE A 562 -9.81 2.74 1.71
N ARG A 563 -9.22 1.55 1.93
CA ARG A 563 -7.82 1.30 1.57
C ARG A 563 -7.61 1.28 0.06
N ASP A 564 -8.55 0.73 -0.70
CA ASP A 564 -8.52 0.71 -2.16
C ASP A 564 -8.63 2.13 -2.74
N LEU A 565 -9.51 2.98 -2.19
CA LEU A 565 -9.58 4.38 -2.59
C LEU A 565 -8.30 5.16 -2.26
N ALA A 566 -7.75 4.98 -1.05
CA ALA A 566 -6.48 5.61 -0.67
C ALA A 566 -5.33 5.21 -1.61
N PHE A 567 -5.26 3.93 -2.00
CA PHE A 567 -4.34 3.44 -3.01
C PHE A 567 -4.58 4.10 -4.38
N GLN A 568 -5.83 4.15 -4.84
CA GLN A 568 -6.19 4.70 -6.15
C GLN A 568 -5.90 6.20 -6.26
N TYR A 569 -6.07 6.99 -5.20
CA TYR A 569 -5.67 8.41 -5.22
C TYR A 569 -4.15 8.55 -5.40
N CYS A 570 -3.35 7.74 -4.70
CA CYS A 570 -1.90 7.72 -4.88
C CYS A 570 -1.50 7.27 -6.29
N GLU A 571 -2.17 6.24 -6.80
CA GLU A 571 -1.93 5.70 -8.14
C GLU A 571 -2.25 6.74 -9.22
N GLU A 572 -3.40 7.41 -9.12
CA GLU A 572 -3.80 8.47 -10.04
C GLU A 572 -2.75 9.58 -10.09
N VAL A 573 -2.27 10.03 -8.93
CA VAL A 573 -1.26 11.09 -8.89
C VAL A 573 0.07 10.63 -9.48
N CYS A 574 0.54 9.45 -9.09
CA CYS A 574 1.81 8.91 -9.57
C CYS A 574 1.81 8.69 -11.10
N GLN A 575 0.69 8.28 -11.68
CA GLN A 575 0.58 7.99 -13.11
C GLN A 575 0.41 9.25 -13.99
N ASN A 576 -0.18 10.31 -13.45
CA ASN A 576 -0.64 11.46 -14.26
C ASN A 576 0.13 12.76 -13.98
N TYR A 577 0.91 12.83 -12.91
CA TYR A 577 1.67 14.02 -12.53
C TYR A 577 3.15 13.70 -12.37
N ASP A 578 4.01 14.63 -12.77
CA ASP A 578 5.46 14.46 -12.71
C ASP A 578 6.03 14.72 -11.30
N VAL A 579 5.44 14.12 -10.27
CA VAL A 579 5.90 14.33 -8.88
C VAL A 579 7.22 13.60 -8.60
N ASP A 580 8.09 14.17 -7.77
CA ASP A 580 9.30 13.47 -7.30
C ASP A 580 8.97 12.43 -6.23
N GLY A 581 7.88 12.67 -5.49
CA GLY A 581 7.35 11.72 -4.53
C GLY A 581 5.92 11.99 -4.10
N ILE A 582 5.42 11.12 -3.24
CA ILE A 582 4.15 11.28 -2.54
C ILE A 582 4.39 11.21 -1.02
N GLN A 583 3.61 11.96 -0.26
CA GLN A 583 3.60 11.88 1.19
C GLN A 583 2.26 11.34 1.68
N LEU A 584 2.31 10.35 2.57
CA LEU A 584 1.16 9.87 3.32
C LEU A 584 1.11 10.61 4.66
N ASP A 585 0.28 11.65 4.74
CA ASP A 585 0.12 12.45 5.96
C ASP A 585 -0.85 11.79 6.94
N PHE A 586 -0.29 10.98 7.85
CA PHE A 586 -1.02 10.33 8.94
C PHE A 586 -1.33 11.27 10.11
N GLN A 587 -1.09 12.56 10.00
CA GLN A 587 -1.45 13.51 11.04
C GLN A 587 -2.73 14.27 10.70
N ARG A 588 -3.34 14.03 9.54
CA ARG A 588 -4.61 14.65 9.09
C ARG A 588 -5.67 13.60 8.80
N HIS A 589 -6.59 13.33 9.73
CA HIS A 589 -6.35 13.39 11.16
C HIS A 589 -6.13 11.99 11.70
N TYR A 590 -5.54 11.92 12.88
CA TYR A 590 -5.36 10.67 13.60
C TYR A 590 -6.69 9.95 13.84
N VAL A 591 -6.60 8.63 14.07
CA VAL A 591 -7.69 7.65 14.22
C VAL A 591 -8.14 7.05 12.88
N TYR A 592 -7.67 5.84 12.59
CA TYR A 592 -7.90 5.13 11.33
C TYR A 592 -8.83 3.91 11.47
N PHE A 593 -8.92 3.35 12.67
CA PHE A 593 -9.58 2.07 12.92
C PHE A 593 -10.58 2.16 14.08
N LYS A 594 -11.54 1.23 14.11
CA LYS A 594 -12.56 1.15 15.17
C LYS A 594 -11.95 0.96 16.55
N GLY A 595 -10.85 0.20 16.69
CA GLY A 595 -10.16 0.02 17.97
C GLY A 595 -9.77 1.36 18.62
N PRO A 596 -8.82 2.10 18.03
CA PRO A 596 -8.43 3.45 18.48
C PRO A 596 -9.62 4.39 18.67
N ALA A 597 -10.58 4.40 17.75
CA ALA A 597 -11.79 5.23 17.85
C ALA A 597 -12.66 4.90 19.08
N SER A 598 -12.72 3.63 19.47
CA SER A 598 -13.46 3.15 20.66
C SER A 598 -12.66 3.30 21.96
N GLY A 599 -11.41 3.76 21.89
CA GLY A 599 -10.53 4.00 23.03
C GLY A 599 -9.66 2.81 23.45
N ARG A 600 -9.54 1.77 22.62
CA ARG A 600 -8.54 0.70 22.78
C ARG A 600 -7.38 0.91 21.81
N ASP A 601 -6.24 0.28 22.06
CA ASP A 601 -5.16 0.25 21.09
C ASP A 601 -5.55 -0.61 19.87
N ALA A 602 -4.96 -0.28 18.73
CA ALA A 602 -5.07 -1.11 17.52
C ALA A 602 -4.50 -2.52 17.77
N ASN A 603 -5.13 -3.54 17.19
CA ASN A 603 -4.62 -4.93 17.23
C ASN A 603 -3.70 -5.21 16.01
N ASP A 604 -3.17 -6.45 15.92
CA ASP A 604 -2.28 -6.85 14.83
C ASP A 604 -2.97 -6.87 13.47
N ASP A 605 -4.27 -7.19 13.41
CA ASP A 605 -5.04 -7.15 12.16
C ASP A 605 -5.15 -5.72 11.61
N GLU A 606 -5.50 -4.76 12.48
CA GLU A 606 -5.59 -3.34 12.13
C GLU A 606 -4.23 -2.81 11.63
N ARG A 607 -3.13 -3.15 12.32
CA ARG A 607 -1.76 -2.83 11.86
C ARG A 607 -1.40 -3.48 10.52
N SER A 608 -1.76 -4.75 10.34
CA SER A 608 -1.47 -5.50 9.12
C SER A 608 -2.25 -4.97 7.92
N GLN A 609 -3.49 -4.52 8.13
CA GLN A 609 -4.31 -3.88 7.10
C GLN A 609 -3.69 -2.56 6.60
N MET A 610 -3.23 -1.70 7.51
CA MET A 610 -2.52 -0.47 7.09
C MET A 610 -1.21 -0.81 6.38
N THR A 611 -0.41 -1.71 6.94
CA THR A 611 0.88 -2.13 6.36
C THR A 611 0.71 -2.70 4.95
N SER A 612 -0.34 -3.49 4.71
CA SER A 612 -0.67 -4.02 3.38
C SER A 612 -0.96 -2.89 2.37
N LEU A 613 -1.64 -1.81 2.79
CA LEU A 613 -1.82 -0.64 1.94
C LEU A 613 -0.48 0.03 1.60
N ILE A 614 0.40 0.23 2.58
CA ILE A 614 1.72 0.87 2.34
C ILE A 614 2.57 0.03 1.39
N ARG A 615 2.55 -1.30 1.55
CA ARG A 615 3.27 -2.21 0.65
C ARG A 615 2.77 -2.09 -0.79
N ARG A 616 1.44 -2.06 -1.00
CA ARG A 616 0.85 -1.84 -2.32
C ARG A 616 1.27 -0.49 -2.93
N ILE A 617 1.29 0.58 -2.14
CA ILE A 617 1.72 1.90 -2.61
C ILE A 617 3.20 1.87 -3.01
N ARG A 618 4.07 1.21 -2.24
CA ARG A 618 5.49 1.03 -2.59
C ARG A 618 5.65 0.24 -3.89
N GLU A 619 4.94 -0.87 -4.04
CA GLU A 619 4.96 -1.66 -5.28
C GLU A 619 4.53 -0.83 -6.48
N MET A 620 3.39 -0.12 -6.38
CA MET A 620 2.88 0.74 -7.43
C MET A 620 3.88 1.85 -7.81
N THR A 621 4.48 2.52 -6.84
CA THR A 621 5.47 3.58 -7.10
C THR A 621 6.77 3.05 -7.72
N GLU A 622 7.19 1.81 -7.44
CA GLU A 622 8.28 1.16 -8.19
C GLU A 622 7.87 0.91 -9.65
N GLN A 623 6.68 0.36 -9.89
CA GLN A 623 6.20 0.07 -11.25
C GLN A 623 6.06 1.33 -12.11
N VAL A 624 5.46 2.39 -11.55
CA VAL A 624 5.36 3.68 -12.24
C VAL A 624 6.74 4.32 -12.41
N GLY A 625 7.61 4.20 -11.40
CA GLY A 625 8.99 4.68 -11.46
C GLY A 625 9.82 4.04 -12.57
N LEU A 626 9.69 2.73 -12.76
CA LEU A 626 10.31 2.00 -13.88
C LEU A 626 9.79 2.52 -15.22
N LYS A 627 8.47 2.68 -15.36
CA LYS A 627 7.84 3.13 -16.60
C LYS A 627 8.30 4.53 -17.02
N ARG A 628 8.53 5.42 -16.04
CA ARG A 628 8.99 6.80 -16.30
C ARG A 628 10.52 6.98 -16.28
N GLY A 629 11.27 5.92 -15.98
CA GLY A 629 12.74 5.95 -15.90
C GLY A 629 13.31 6.73 -14.69
N ARG A 630 12.47 7.09 -13.71
CA ARG A 630 12.83 7.86 -12.50
C ARG A 630 12.03 7.33 -11.30
N PRO A 631 12.66 7.05 -10.14
CA PRO A 631 11.95 6.64 -8.93
C PRO A 631 10.89 7.66 -8.47
N ILE A 632 9.82 7.16 -7.82
CA ILE A 632 8.91 7.98 -7.01
C ILE A 632 9.22 7.67 -5.54
N LEU A 633 9.55 8.71 -4.77
CA LEU A 633 9.82 8.58 -3.35
C LEU A 633 8.50 8.50 -2.54
N VAL A 634 8.51 7.69 -1.49
CA VAL A 634 7.40 7.57 -0.54
C VAL A 634 7.81 8.20 0.79
N SER A 635 7.16 9.28 1.18
CA SER A 635 7.31 9.93 2.48
C SER A 635 6.13 9.61 3.39
N ILE A 636 6.37 9.51 4.70
CA ILE A 636 5.30 9.47 5.70
C ILE A 636 5.44 10.62 6.68
N ARG A 637 4.30 11.08 7.21
CA ARG A 637 4.26 12.02 8.32
C ARG A 637 3.52 11.43 9.51
N VAL A 638 4.22 11.21 10.62
CA VAL A 638 3.75 10.40 11.75
C VAL A 638 4.11 11.03 13.11
N PRO A 639 3.49 10.62 14.23
CA PRO A 639 3.97 10.99 15.56
C PRO A 639 5.40 10.52 15.81
N ASP A 640 6.12 11.22 16.67
CA ASP A 640 7.51 10.92 17.05
C ASP A 640 7.63 9.79 18.09
N SER A 641 6.67 8.86 18.16
CA SER A 641 6.67 7.73 19.08
C SER A 641 6.17 6.46 18.39
N VAL A 642 7.02 5.43 18.32
CA VAL A 642 6.69 4.11 17.79
C VAL A 642 5.49 3.50 18.52
N GLY A 643 5.50 3.54 19.86
CA GLY A 643 4.40 3.00 20.66
C GLY A 643 3.07 3.71 20.36
N TYR A 644 3.09 5.03 20.21
CA TYR A 644 1.91 5.80 19.83
C TYR A 644 1.44 5.46 18.41
N CYS A 645 2.36 5.33 17.46
CA CYS A 645 2.06 4.91 16.09
C CYS A 645 1.39 3.52 16.05
N ARG A 646 1.99 2.53 16.73
CA ARG A 646 1.47 1.15 16.81
C ARG A 646 0.09 1.11 17.44
N ALA A 647 -0.14 1.88 18.50
CA ALA A 647 -1.44 1.99 19.16
C ALA A 647 -2.53 2.61 18.27
N MET A 648 -2.15 3.40 17.26
CA MET A 648 -3.08 3.94 16.25
C MET A 648 -3.27 3.04 15.02
N GLY A 649 -2.51 1.95 14.90
CA GLY A 649 -2.53 1.03 13.74
C GLY A 649 -1.47 1.31 12.69
N LEU A 650 -0.41 2.07 13.02
CA LEU A 650 0.70 2.40 12.13
C LEU A 650 1.96 1.64 12.58
N ASP A 651 2.39 0.64 11.81
CA ASP A 651 3.57 -0.17 12.16
C ASP A 651 4.84 0.39 11.51
N VAL A 652 5.24 1.58 11.97
CA VAL A 652 6.33 2.37 11.35
C VAL A 652 7.65 1.60 11.35
N GLU A 653 7.99 0.88 12.42
CA GLU A 653 9.21 0.06 12.45
C GLU A 653 9.23 -0.97 11.33
N ARG A 654 8.12 -1.69 11.15
CA ARG A 654 7.97 -2.67 10.08
C ARG A 654 8.07 -2.03 8.69
N TRP A 655 7.52 -0.82 8.51
CA TRP A 655 7.58 -0.11 7.22
C TRP A 655 9.01 0.32 6.88
N LEU A 656 9.79 0.73 7.88
CA LEU A 656 11.20 1.07 7.73
C LEU A 656 12.04 -0.19 7.46
N GLU A 657 11.81 -1.28 8.20
CA GLU A 657 12.49 -2.57 8.03
C GLU A 657 12.26 -3.18 6.63
N GLU A 658 11.02 -3.15 6.14
CA GLU A 658 10.66 -3.65 4.81
C GLU A 658 11.05 -2.68 3.67
N GLY A 659 11.61 -1.50 3.98
CA GLY A 659 12.02 -0.51 2.97
C GLY A 659 10.84 0.08 2.18
N LEU A 660 9.67 0.21 2.82
CA LEU A 660 8.45 0.71 2.19
C LEU A 660 8.39 2.24 2.10
N VAL A 661 9.22 2.92 2.89
CA VAL A 661 9.23 4.37 3.06
C VAL A 661 10.65 4.89 2.87
N ASP A 662 10.79 5.98 2.13
CA ASP A 662 12.07 6.59 1.79
C ASP A 662 12.39 7.78 2.70
N MET A 663 11.40 8.40 3.35
CA MET A 663 11.58 9.58 4.21
C MET A 663 10.51 9.67 5.29
N MET A 664 10.87 10.17 6.48
CA MET A 664 9.93 10.31 7.60
C MET A 664 9.93 11.71 8.22
N ALA A 665 8.78 12.39 8.18
CA ALA A 665 8.54 13.59 8.96
C ALA A 665 7.88 13.22 10.31
N VAL A 666 8.43 13.72 11.41
CA VAL A 666 7.99 13.36 12.77
C VAL A 666 7.59 14.57 13.59
N SER A 667 6.79 14.37 14.64
CA SER A 667 6.16 15.42 15.46
C SER A 667 5.20 16.31 14.64
N CYS A 668 4.55 17.31 15.25
CA CYS A 668 3.72 18.38 14.64
C CYS A 668 2.73 18.86 15.70
N TYR A 669 1.56 18.21 15.80
CA TYR A 669 0.51 18.57 16.75
C TYR A 669 1.01 18.52 18.19
N PHE A 670 1.93 17.61 18.47
CA PHE A 670 2.64 17.43 19.72
C PHE A 670 3.99 16.77 19.44
N ARG A 671 4.89 16.80 20.43
CA ARG A 671 6.19 16.10 20.45
C ARG A 671 6.25 15.26 21.72
N LEU A 672 6.36 13.94 21.56
CA LEU A 672 6.33 12.94 22.63
C LEU A 672 7.73 12.51 23.10
N ASN A 673 8.74 12.61 22.24
CA ASN A 673 10.10 12.17 22.51
C ASN A 673 11.14 13.26 22.22
N PRO A 674 12.37 13.10 22.75
CA PRO A 674 13.56 13.69 22.13
C PRO A 674 13.64 13.32 20.64
N TRP A 675 14.12 14.23 19.78
CA TRP A 675 14.09 13.96 18.32
C TRP A 675 15.12 12.90 17.92
N GLU A 676 16.17 12.75 18.71
CA GLU A 676 17.22 11.73 18.64
C GLU A 676 16.63 10.31 18.57
N VAL A 677 15.48 10.09 19.23
CA VAL A 677 14.78 8.79 19.20
C VAL A 677 14.30 8.47 17.78
N SER A 678 13.64 9.42 17.11
CA SER A 678 13.16 9.21 15.74
C SER A 678 14.31 9.20 14.73
N VAL A 679 15.31 10.08 14.92
CA VAL A 679 16.52 10.14 14.07
C VAL A 679 17.26 8.80 14.11
N ALA A 680 17.55 8.28 15.31
CA ALA A 680 18.22 6.99 15.46
C ALA A 680 17.44 5.84 14.82
N LEU A 681 16.10 5.84 14.95
CA LEU A 681 15.25 4.85 14.30
C LEU A 681 15.33 4.93 12.77
N GLY A 682 15.20 6.13 12.19
CA GLY A 682 15.28 6.31 10.75
C GLY A 682 16.67 5.90 10.22
N HIS A 683 17.74 6.41 10.84
CA HIS A 683 19.12 6.13 10.43
C HIS A 683 19.48 4.65 10.54
N LYS A 684 18.96 3.93 11.54
CA LYS A 684 19.11 2.46 11.64
C LYS A 684 18.66 1.72 10.37
N HIS A 685 17.65 2.26 9.67
CA HIS A 685 17.08 1.68 8.46
C HIS A 685 17.43 2.46 7.18
N GLY A 686 18.38 3.40 7.26
CA GLY A 686 18.76 4.23 6.10
C GLY A 686 17.66 5.17 5.62
N VAL A 687 16.81 5.66 6.52
CA VAL A 687 15.71 6.59 6.21
C VAL A 687 15.97 7.94 6.87
N PRO A 688 16.08 9.05 6.11
CA PRO A 688 16.24 10.39 6.67
C PRO A 688 14.98 10.86 7.42
N VAL A 689 15.21 11.64 8.47
CA VAL A 689 14.20 12.08 9.43
C VAL A 689 14.14 13.59 9.53
N TYR A 690 12.93 14.12 9.42
CA TYR A 690 12.63 15.55 9.37
C TYR A 690 11.70 15.96 10.52
N PRO A 691 12.23 16.52 11.63
CA PRO A 691 11.43 17.12 12.67
C PRO A 691 10.49 18.22 12.13
N CYS A 692 9.20 18.06 12.40
CA CYS A 692 8.16 19.00 11.98
C CYS A 692 8.03 20.18 12.96
N LEU A 693 8.35 21.37 12.49
CA LEU A 693 8.08 22.63 13.17
C LEU A 693 6.75 23.20 12.68
N SER A 694 5.78 23.22 13.58
CA SER A 694 4.47 23.84 13.34
C SER A 694 4.26 25.11 14.15
N GLU A 695 3.26 25.90 13.76
CA GLU A 695 2.77 27.07 14.49
C GLU A 695 2.42 26.72 15.94
N THR A 696 2.60 27.67 16.86
CA THR A 696 2.12 27.47 18.23
C THR A 696 0.61 27.63 18.30
N ARG A 697 -0.03 26.84 19.18
CA ARG A 697 -1.45 26.96 19.51
C ARG A 697 -1.67 27.11 21.02
N MET A 698 -0.67 27.62 21.72
CA MET A 698 -0.80 27.88 23.15
C MET A 698 -1.87 28.93 23.40
N SER A 699 -2.73 28.69 24.40
CA SER A 699 -3.78 29.63 24.78
C SER A 699 -3.27 30.88 25.51
N ASP A 700 -2.09 30.78 26.14
CA ASP A 700 -1.44 31.91 26.82
C ASP A 700 -0.79 32.85 25.80
N ALA A 701 -1.25 34.11 25.75
CA ALA A 701 -0.87 35.07 24.70
C ALA A 701 0.63 35.38 24.67
N GLU A 702 1.27 35.50 25.84
CA GLU A 702 2.71 35.75 25.94
C GLU A 702 3.52 34.55 25.43
N ALA A 703 3.17 33.34 25.87
CA ALA A 703 3.78 32.10 25.39
C ALA A 703 3.54 31.87 23.89
N GLN A 704 2.37 32.24 23.38
CA GLN A 704 2.03 32.19 21.97
C GLN A 704 2.92 33.14 21.16
N SER A 705 3.00 34.42 21.54
CA SER A 705 3.85 35.40 20.87
C SER A 705 5.32 34.98 20.86
N LEU A 706 5.84 34.57 22.03
CA LEU A 706 7.23 34.12 22.16
C LEU A 706 7.54 32.92 21.25
N ARG A 707 6.68 31.89 21.24
CA ARG A 707 6.90 30.65 20.46
C ARG A 707 6.63 30.82 18.96
N ALA A 708 5.92 31.89 18.55
CA ALA A 708 5.72 32.27 17.15
C ALA A 708 6.88 33.10 16.57
N SER A 709 7.74 33.65 17.43
CA SER A 709 8.88 34.49 17.03
C SER A 709 9.93 33.73 16.22
N ASP A 710 10.68 34.45 15.38
CA ASP A 710 11.80 33.90 14.63
C ASP A 710 12.89 33.33 15.55
N ALA A 711 13.12 33.92 16.72
CA ALA A 711 14.09 33.42 17.68
C ALA A 711 13.69 32.04 18.22
N ALA A 712 12.40 31.78 18.45
CA ALA A 712 11.91 30.46 18.84
C ALA A 712 11.98 29.44 17.71
N TYR A 713 11.69 29.84 16.47
CA TYR A 713 11.88 28.98 15.30
C TYR A 713 13.35 28.62 15.09
N ARG A 714 14.28 29.59 15.20
CA ARG A 714 15.74 29.34 15.17
C ARG A 714 16.16 28.37 16.28
N GLY A 715 15.71 28.57 17.52
CA GLY A 715 16.03 27.66 18.63
C GLY A 715 15.52 26.23 18.40
N ARG A 716 14.30 26.09 17.90
CA ARG A 716 13.74 24.76 17.54
C ARG A 716 14.51 24.09 16.41
N ALA A 717 14.88 24.84 15.36
CA ALA A 717 15.66 24.32 14.25
C ALA A 717 17.07 23.90 14.69
N MET A 718 17.76 24.73 15.48
CA MET A 718 19.08 24.41 16.05
C MET A 718 19.02 23.15 16.92
N ALA A 719 17.99 22.99 17.75
CA ALA A 719 17.81 21.76 18.54
C ALA A 719 17.54 20.53 17.66
N ALA A 720 16.78 20.66 16.58
CA ALA A 720 16.56 19.57 15.62
C ALA A 720 17.85 19.16 14.89
N TRP A 721 18.65 20.12 14.43
CA TRP A 721 19.95 19.86 13.82
C TRP A 721 20.93 19.22 14.80
N ALA A 722 20.94 19.65 16.07
CA ALA A 722 21.77 19.04 17.11
C ALA A 722 21.35 17.60 17.43
N ALA A 723 20.07 17.26 17.27
CA ALA A 723 19.56 15.90 17.40
C ALA A 723 19.93 14.96 16.23
N GLY A 724 20.63 15.48 15.20
CA GLY A 724 21.05 14.71 14.03
C GLY A 724 20.03 14.64 12.90
N ALA A 725 19.03 15.53 12.88
CA ALA A 725 18.04 15.58 11.82
C ALA A 725 18.66 15.83 10.43
N ASP A 726 18.02 15.30 9.39
CA ASP A 726 18.47 15.43 7.99
C ASP A 726 17.93 16.70 7.31
N GLY A 727 17.07 17.44 8.01
CA GLY A 727 16.43 18.67 7.56
C GLY A 727 15.25 19.06 8.47
N ILE A 728 14.60 20.18 8.14
CA ILE A 728 13.46 20.70 8.90
C ILE A 728 12.17 20.60 8.08
N TYR A 729 11.12 20.01 8.64
CA TYR A 729 9.80 20.03 8.02
C TYR A 729 8.98 21.20 8.58
N MET A 730 8.42 22.04 7.72
CA MET A 730 7.63 23.21 8.12
C MET A 730 6.16 22.96 7.82
N PHE A 731 5.31 23.14 8.82
CA PHE A 731 3.87 22.99 8.66
C PHE A 731 3.11 24.19 9.24
N ASN A 732 2.11 24.71 8.54
CA ASN A 732 1.30 25.85 8.99
C ASN A 732 2.12 27.13 9.29
N LEU A 733 3.26 27.32 8.63
CA LEU A 733 3.95 28.60 8.58
C LEU A 733 3.78 29.21 7.20
N SER A 734 2.62 29.84 6.95
CA SER A 734 2.20 30.29 5.62
C SER A 734 2.85 31.59 5.14
N GLU A 735 3.49 32.35 6.03
CA GLU A 735 4.17 33.61 5.70
C GLU A 735 5.54 33.34 5.07
N THR A 736 5.57 32.92 3.81
CA THR A 736 6.79 32.47 3.11
C THR A 736 7.79 33.57 2.76
N THR A 737 7.43 34.84 2.99
CA THR A 737 8.34 35.98 2.90
C THR A 737 9.23 36.17 4.13
N ARG A 738 8.97 35.44 5.24
CA ARG A 738 9.79 35.53 6.45
C ARG A 738 11.22 35.04 6.19
N ASP A 739 12.22 35.79 6.67
CA ASP A 739 13.64 35.45 6.55
C ASP A 739 14.01 34.11 7.20
N ILE A 740 13.15 33.58 8.07
CA ILE A 740 13.33 32.29 8.72
C ILE A 740 13.50 31.14 7.70
N PHE A 741 12.90 31.24 6.51
CA PHE A 741 13.09 30.30 5.40
C PHE A 741 14.45 30.41 4.72
N LYS A 742 15.19 31.50 4.95
CA LYS A 742 16.59 31.69 4.54
C LYS A 742 17.60 31.33 5.64
N GLN A 743 17.11 31.03 6.85
CA GLN A 743 17.95 30.84 8.04
C GLN A 743 17.94 29.41 8.58
N MET A 744 16.77 28.77 8.74
CA MET A 744 16.63 27.53 9.52
C MET A 744 17.20 26.27 8.88
N GLY A 745 17.47 26.31 7.59
CA GLY A 745 17.96 25.20 6.80
C GLY A 745 19.41 24.82 7.06
N SER A 746 20.15 25.58 7.87
CA SER A 746 21.50 25.22 8.31
C SER A 746 21.84 25.82 9.67
N PRO A 747 22.55 25.10 10.55
CA PRO A 747 23.11 25.68 11.77
C PRO A 747 24.03 26.88 11.51
N ALA A 748 24.75 26.88 10.39
CA ALA A 748 25.69 27.94 10.05
C ALA A 748 24.97 29.29 9.81
N SER A 749 23.82 29.28 9.12
CA SER A 749 23.03 30.49 8.85
C SER A 749 22.32 31.04 10.09
N MET A 750 22.28 30.30 11.20
CA MET A 750 21.73 30.75 12.47
C MET A 750 22.79 31.01 13.53
N LYS A 751 24.08 30.77 13.25
CA LYS A 751 25.13 30.65 14.26
C LYS A 751 25.15 31.81 15.27
N THR A 752 25.17 33.05 14.79
CA THR A 752 25.24 34.29 15.60
C THR A 752 23.89 35.01 15.70
N LEU A 753 22.81 34.32 15.39
CA LEU A 753 21.46 34.85 15.48
C LEU A 753 20.84 34.49 16.84
N ASP A 754 20.11 35.44 17.45
CA ASP A 754 19.36 35.21 18.70
C ASP A 754 18.42 34.01 18.65
N LYS A 755 18.33 33.26 19.76
CA LYS A 755 17.51 32.06 19.84
C LYS A 755 16.77 31.99 21.16
N VAL A 756 15.59 31.38 21.10
CA VAL A 756 14.82 30.99 22.28
C VAL A 756 14.58 29.50 22.25
N TYR A 757 15.08 28.82 23.27
CA TYR A 757 14.84 27.41 23.51
C TYR A 757 13.69 27.25 24.49
N THR A 758 12.81 26.28 24.21
CA THR A 758 11.65 25.98 25.06
C THR A 758 11.56 24.47 25.27
N THR A 759 11.03 24.05 26.41
CA THR A 759 10.75 22.63 26.67
C THR A 759 9.55 22.11 25.87
N GLY A 760 8.86 22.96 25.09
CA GLY A 760 7.74 22.61 24.23
C GLY A 760 7.18 23.83 23.51
N ALA A 761 7.20 23.80 22.17
CA ALA A 761 6.66 24.87 21.33
C ALA A 761 5.13 24.76 21.12
N ARG A 762 4.55 23.59 21.38
CA ARG A 762 3.11 23.31 21.37
C ARG A 762 2.74 22.47 22.58
N GLY A 763 1.47 22.48 22.95
CA GLY A 763 0.94 21.63 24.02
C GLY A 763 1.00 20.14 23.68
N VAL A 764 1.14 19.30 24.70
CA VAL A 764 1.17 17.82 24.56
C VAL A 764 -0.21 17.17 24.74
N ARG A 765 -1.19 17.90 25.28
CA ARG A 765 -2.52 17.38 25.62
C ARG A 765 -3.27 16.80 24.42
N GLY A 766 -2.96 17.28 23.20
CA GLY A 766 -3.49 16.73 21.96
C GLY A 766 -3.28 15.22 21.81
N ALA A 767 -2.23 14.65 22.40
CA ALA A 767 -1.99 13.20 22.37
C ALA A 767 -3.18 12.39 22.93
N ASN A 768 -3.85 12.89 23.97
CA ASN A 768 -5.04 12.25 24.55
C ASN A 768 -6.32 12.52 23.76
N SER A 769 -6.36 13.55 22.91
CA SER A 769 -7.52 13.83 22.04
C SER A 769 -7.72 12.76 20.98
N TRP A 770 -6.61 12.17 20.50
CA TRP A 770 -6.62 11.20 19.40
C TRP A 770 -6.47 9.75 19.85
N LEU A 771 -5.81 9.51 21.00
CA LEU A 771 -5.60 8.17 21.54
C LEU A 771 -5.96 8.15 23.03
N ALA A 772 -6.69 7.13 23.47
CA ALA A 772 -6.97 6.95 24.88
C ALA A 772 -5.66 6.73 25.65
N ASN A 773 -5.47 7.48 26.74
CA ASN A 773 -4.23 7.47 27.54
C ASN A 773 -2.96 7.68 26.68
N GLY A 774 -3.03 8.49 25.62
CA GLY A 774 -1.93 8.75 24.70
C GLY A 774 -0.69 9.40 25.35
N LEU A 775 -0.87 10.14 26.44
CA LEU A 775 0.25 10.70 27.22
C LEU A 775 1.13 9.64 27.89
N ARG A 776 0.73 8.35 27.94
CA ARG A 776 1.61 7.26 28.39
C ARG A 776 2.88 7.11 27.54
N PHE A 777 2.88 7.69 26.34
CA PHE A 777 4.03 7.68 25.43
C PHE A 777 4.86 8.97 25.49
N LEU A 778 4.55 9.90 26.41
CA LEU A 778 5.33 11.12 26.62
C LEU A 778 6.58 10.79 27.45
N ASN A 779 7.74 10.74 26.80
CA ASN A 779 9.02 10.41 27.44
C ASN A 779 9.90 11.64 27.68
N ARG A 780 9.27 12.79 27.88
CA ARG A 780 9.94 14.08 28.14
C ARG A 780 9.11 14.91 29.10
N LYS A 781 9.78 15.73 29.91
CA LYS A 781 9.11 16.73 30.75
C LYS A 781 8.90 18.00 29.94
N VAL A 782 7.66 18.48 29.92
CA VAL A 782 7.28 19.73 29.25
C VAL A 782 6.75 20.69 30.30
N VAL A 783 7.33 21.88 30.33
CA VAL A 783 6.91 23.00 31.17
C VAL A 783 6.43 24.11 30.25
N SER A 784 5.14 24.39 30.31
CA SER A 784 4.49 25.47 29.57
C SER A 784 3.19 25.84 30.26
N PRO A 785 2.52 26.94 29.88
CA PRO A 785 1.27 27.35 30.54
C PRO A 785 0.16 26.30 30.46
N GLU A 786 0.23 25.41 29.48
CA GLU A 786 -0.69 24.28 29.32
C GLU A 786 -0.29 23.03 30.10
N SER A 787 0.94 22.99 30.59
CA SER A 787 1.50 21.91 31.40
C SER A 787 2.43 22.49 32.48
N PRO A 788 1.91 23.26 33.45
CA PRO A 788 2.74 23.83 34.52
C PRO A 788 3.41 22.73 35.35
N LEU A 789 4.66 22.95 35.73
CA LEU A 789 5.38 22.03 36.62
C LEU A 789 4.95 22.29 38.06
N VAL A 790 4.33 21.29 38.69
CA VAL A 790 4.01 21.30 40.12
C VAL A 790 5.27 20.94 40.90
N MET A 791 5.68 21.82 41.80
CA MET A 791 6.87 21.71 42.63
C MET A 791 6.48 21.67 44.10
N ARG A 792 7.06 20.71 44.83
CA ARG A 792 6.88 20.61 46.28
C ARG A 792 8.01 21.37 46.97
N PRO A 793 7.73 22.28 47.92
CA PRO A 793 8.77 23.00 48.64
C PRO A 793 9.81 22.06 49.25
N GLY A 794 11.08 22.44 49.16
CA GLY A 794 12.21 21.64 49.65
C GLY A 794 12.53 20.37 48.86
N LYS A 795 11.76 20.03 47.81
CA LYS A 795 12.10 18.95 46.87
C LYS A 795 12.63 19.51 45.56
N THR A 796 13.63 18.84 45.02
CA THR A 796 14.20 19.16 43.71
C THR A 796 13.38 18.51 42.60
N SER A 797 13.00 19.32 41.61
CA SER A 797 12.42 18.88 40.35
C SER A 797 13.47 18.97 39.25
N GLU A 798 13.69 17.85 38.55
CA GLU A 798 14.64 17.79 37.44
C GLU A 798 13.92 17.84 36.09
N LEU A 799 14.46 18.59 35.12
CA LEU A 799 14.02 18.57 33.73
C LEU A 799 15.19 18.83 32.78
N THR A 800 14.96 18.59 31.49
CA THR A 800 15.95 18.78 30.43
C THR A 800 15.48 19.82 29.44
N ILE A 801 16.40 20.63 28.92
CA ILE A 801 16.17 21.51 27.78
C ILE A 801 17.23 21.27 26.70
N ASP A 802 16.78 21.09 25.46
CA ASP A 802 17.67 20.85 24.32
C ASP A 802 18.16 22.21 23.76
N ILE A 803 19.47 22.42 23.70
CA ILE A 803 20.10 23.61 23.14
C ILE A 803 21.00 23.20 21.98
N GLY A 804 20.81 23.82 20.81
CA GLY A 804 21.53 23.42 19.61
C GLY A 804 22.85 24.16 19.36
N ASP A 805 23.09 25.29 20.03
CA ASP A 805 24.31 26.07 19.89
C ASP A 805 25.53 25.32 20.47
N ASP A 806 26.65 25.42 19.76
CA ASP A 806 27.95 24.92 20.21
C ASP A 806 28.73 26.06 20.88
N MET A 807 28.59 26.19 22.20
CA MET A 807 29.21 27.30 22.93
C MET A 807 30.74 27.25 22.90
N GLN A 808 31.34 26.06 22.81
CA GLN A 808 32.80 25.90 22.72
C GLN A 808 33.33 26.36 21.37
N ALA A 809 32.61 26.10 20.28
CA ALA A 809 32.93 26.67 18.98
C ALA A 809 32.77 28.20 18.97
N LEU A 810 31.69 28.72 19.56
CA LEU A 810 31.44 30.16 19.64
C LEU A 810 32.49 30.90 20.48
N GLU A 811 32.97 30.31 21.58
CA GLU A 811 34.04 30.88 22.41
C GLU A 811 35.35 30.99 21.64
N ARG A 812 35.77 29.92 20.95
CA ARG A 812 37.00 29.92 20.14
C ARG A 812 36.98 30.98 19.03
N GLU A 813 35.80 31.36 18.59
CA GLU A 813 35.59 32.36 17.55
C GLU A 813 35.28 33.76 18.11
N GLY A 814 35.38 33.97 19.43
CA GLY A 814 35.17 35.28 20.06
C GLY A 814 33.72 35.78 19.99
N SER A 815 32.76 34.89 19.74
CA SER A 815 31.33 35.21 19.55
C SER A 815 30.46 34.60 20.64
N LEU A 816 30.99 34.49 21.87
CA LEU A 816 30.30 33.88 23.00
C LEU A 816 29.02 34.67 23.34
N PRO A 817 27.83 34.06 23.31
CA PRO A 817 26.58 34.76 23.54
C PRO A 817 26.32 34.96 25.04
N ARG A 818 25.36 35.84 25.36
CA ARG A 818 24.73 35.87 26.68
C ARG A 818 23.65 34.78 26.75
N VAL A 819 23.77 33.87 27.72
CA VAL A 819 22.75 32.85 27.99
C VAL A 819 21.94 33.22 29.23
N GLN A 820 20.62 33.17 29.10
CA GLN A 820 19.69 33.45 30.20
C GLN A 820 18.62 32.38 30.32
N LEU A 821 18.52 31.77 31.49
CA LEU A 821 17.35 30.98 31.87
C LEU A 821 16.28 31.92 32.40
N ARG A 822 15.06 31.85 31.85
CA ARG A 822 13.89 32.57 32.38
C ARG A 822 12.86 31.58 32.88
N ILE A 823 12.39 31.78 34.10
CA ILE A 823 11.27 31.03 34.69
C ILE A 823 10.11 31.96 34.99
N ARG A 824 8.88 31.50 34.76
CA ARG A 824 7.65 32.23 35.06
C ARG A 824 6.82 31.44 36.07
N PRO A 825 6.87 31.77 37.37
CA PRO A 825 5.96 31.19 38.36
C PRO A 825 4.49 31.53 38.06
N VAL A 826 3.53 30.71 38.52
CA VAL A 826 2.09 31.03 38.41
C VAL A 826 1.69 32.17 39.34
N VAL A 827 2.30 32.24 40.52
CA VAL A 827 2.11 33.30 41.50
C VAL A 827 3.44 34.02 41.65
N GLU A 828 3.43 35.33 41.79
CA GLU A 828 4.64 36.09 42.03
C GLU A 828 5.39 35.58 43.28
N MET A 829 6.69 35.35 43.15
CA MET A 829 7.53 34.76 44.22
C MET A 829 8.92 35.37 44.23
N ASP A 830 9.42 35.76 45.39
CA ASP A 830 10.78 36.30 45.56
C ASP A 830 11.84 35.39 44.87
N PRO A 831 12.68 35.95 43.96
CA PRO A 831 13.80 35.22 43.36
C PRO A 831 14.71 34.48 44.35
N ALA A 832 14.94 35.03 45.55
CA ALA A 832 15.77 34.39 46.57
C ALA A 832 15.25 33.03 47.04
N ARG A 833 13.97 32.73 46.79
CA ARG A 833 13.36 31.45 47.15
C ARG A 833 13.69 30.32 46.19
N TRP A 834 14.25 30.62 45.03
CA TRP A 834 14.54 29.63 44.00
C TRP A 834 16.00 29.22 44.05
N SER A 835 16.25 27.90 44.13
CA SER A 835 17.57 27.32 43.96
C SER A 835 17.59 26.56 42.64
N ILE A 836 18.39 27.03 41.70
CA ILE A 836 18.53 26.42 40.37
C ILE A 836 19.96 25.97 40.17
N ARG A 837 20.12 24.74 39.70
CA ARG A 837 21.39 24.19 39.23
C ARG A 837 21.32 23.86 37.76
N TRP A 838 22.36 24.25 37.02
CA TRP A 838 22.58 23.93 35.61
C TRP A 838 23.72 22.93 35.52
N GLU A 839 23.48 21.72 35.02
CA GLU A 839 24.51 20.66 34.97
C GLU A 839 25.17 20.38 36.34
N GLY A 840 24.43 20.61 37.44
CA GLY A 840 24.92 20.46 38.82
C GLY A 840 25.47 21.75 39.45
N GLU A 841 25.87 22.72 38.63
CA GLU A 841 26.43 24.00 39.07
C GLU A 841 25.33 24.98 39.51
N PRO A 842 25.41 25.57 40.71
CA PRO A 842 24.41 26.52 41.19
C PRO A 842 24.46 27.83 40.38
N LEU A 843 23.29 28.31 39.97
CA LEU A 843 23.17 29.64 39.37
C LEU A 843 23.11 30.71 40.47
N GLN A 844 23.64 31.89 40.16
CA GLN A 844 23.47 33.07 41.02
C GLN A 844 21.99 33.44 41.15
N GLU A 845 21.65 34.21 42.19
CA GLU A 845 20.28 34.67 42.42
C GLU A 845 19.71 35.35 41.18
N GLY A 846 18.47 34.96 40.83
CA GLY A 846 17.80 35.50 39.67
C GLY A 846 17.31 36.93 39.90
N ARG A 847 17.13 37.68 38.81
CA ARG A 847 16.53 39.01 38.84
C ARG A 847 15.09 38.96 38.36
N ARG A 848 14.16 39.57 39.09
CA ARG A 848 12.78 39.78 38.60
C ARG A 848 12.80 40.72 37.39
N VAL A 849 12.16 40.28 36.31
CA VAL A 849 11.91 41.08 35.10
C VAL A 849 10.46 40.82 34.68
N GLU A 850 9.58 41.78 34.99
CA GLU A 850 8.13 41.66 34.81
C GLU A 850 7.61 40.37 35.47
N ASN A 851 6.98 39.49 34.70
CA ASN A 851 6.38 38.24 35.17
C ASN A 851 7.41 37.11 35.34
N TRP A 852 8.66 37.35 34.95
CA TRP A 852 9.72 36.35 34.90
C TRP A 852 10.78 36.57 35.98
N ILE A 853 11.53 35.52 36.25
CA ILE A 853 12.79 35.57 36.98
C ILE A 853 13.88 35.12 36.02
N GLU A 854 14.88 35.97 35.79
CA GLU A 854 15.99 35.70 34.88
C GLU A 854 17.25 35.32 35.65
N TYR A 855 17.91 34.25 35.20
CA TYR A 855 19.17 33.75 35.73
C TYR A 855 20.21 33.81 34.61
N SER A 856 21.36 34.41 34.89
CA SER A 856 22.51 34.33 33.97
C SER A 856 23.11 32.94 34.06
N VAL A 857 23.34 32.31 32.91
CA VAL A 857 24.00 31.01 32.81
C VAL A 857 25.35 31.25 32.15
N ASP A 858 26.45 30.76 32.74
CA ASP A 858 27.75 30.79 32.07
C ASP A 858 27.64 29.97 30.78
N PRO A 859 27.85 30.56 29.59
CA PRO A 859 27.78 29.84 28.32
C PRO A 859 28.70 28.62 28.27
N ARG A 860 29.80 28.60 29.03
CA ARG A 860 30.73 27.46 29.10
C ARG A 860 30.15 26.22 29.76
N LEU A 861 29.09 26.37 30.57
CA LEU A 861 28.36 25.27 31.18
C LEU A 861 27.30 24.66 30.25
N VAL A 862 26.96 25.35 29.17
CA VAL A 862 25.92 24.92 28.24
C VAL A 862 26.48 23.91 27.25
N ARG A 863 25.85 22.74 27.21
CA ARG A 863 26.19 21.66 26.28
C ARG A 863 25.35 21.77 25.02
N ARG A 864 25.91 21.37 23.89
CA ARG A 864 25.12 21.09 22.69
C ARG A 864 24.30 19.82 22.91
N GLY A 865 22.99 19.91 22.71
CA GLY A 865 22.00 18.87 23.02
C GLY A 865 21.32 19.09 24.36
N ALA A 866 21.05 18.01 25.07
CA ALA A 866 20.34 18.00 26.35
C ALA A 866 21.14 18.69 27.47
N ASN A 867 20.51 19.65 28.15
CA ASN A 867 21.01 20.30 29.37
C ASN A 867 20.08 20.04 30.55
N ARG A 868 20.63 19.58 31.66
CA ARG A 868 19.92 19.20 32.90
C ARG A 868 19.75 20.41 33.81
N LEU A 869 18.50 20.64 34.20
CA LEU A 869 18.09 21.66 35.17
C LEU A 869 17.54 20.98 36.42
N ALA A 870 18.05 21.37 37.58
CA ALA A 870 17.50 20.99 38.87
C ALA A 870 16.96 22.24 39.56
N LEU A 871 15.64 22.28 39.77
CA LEU A 871 14.96 23.42 40.39
C LEU A 871 14.39 23.01 41.74
N ALA A 872 14.68 23.78 42.77
CA ALA A 872 14.08 23.67 44.09
C ALA A 872 13.54 25.04 44.51
N VAL A 873 12.50 25.02 45.35
CA VAL A 873 11.89 26.25 45.88
C VAL A 873 11.78 26.15 47.40
N ALA A 874 12.21 27.20 48.10
CA ALA A 874 12.16 27.33 49.55
C ALA A 874 10.72 27.60 50.02
N SER A 875 10.36 27.05 51.18
CA SER A 875 9.00 27.10 51.74
C SER A 875 8.69 28.40 52.47
N GLU A 876 7.46 28.89 52.30
CA GLU A 876 6.71 29.67 53.30
C GLU A 876 5.40 28.91 53.51
N GLY A 877 5.47 27.79 54.23
CA GLY A 877 4.37 26.82 54.39
C GLY A 877 4.37 25.65 53.39
N ASN A 878 3.49 24.67 53.64
CA ASN A 878 3.37 23.40 52.89
C ASN A 878 2.60 23.52 51.55
N LYS A 879 2.51 24.72 50.95
CA LYS A 879 1.74 24.92 49.71
C LYS A 879 2.56 24.55 48.48
N GLU A 880 1.96 23.81 47.54
CA GLU A 880 2.59 23.50 46.26
C GLU A 880 2.84 24.77 45.44
N VAL A 881 4.03 24.86 44.84
CA VAL A 881 4.41 25.95 43.92
C VAL A 881 4.24 25.45 42.49
N LYS A 882 3.72 26.28 41.60
CA LYS A 882 3.58 25.94 40.18
C LYS A 882 4.47 26.84 39.34
N LEU A 883 5.34 26.22 38.56
CA LEU A 883 6.11 26.90 37.53
C LEU A 883 5.32 26.88 36.22
N ASN A 884 4.87 28.05 35.78
CA ASN A 884 4.00 28.23 34.62
C ASN A 884 4.76 28.04 33.30
N ASP A 885 5.96 28.62 33.16
CA ASP A 885 6.74 28.50 31.93
C ASP A 885 8.25 28.57 32.19
N LEU A 886 9.04 28.01 31.27
CA LEU A 886 10.50 27.98 31.33
C LEU A 886 11.09 28.05 29.92
N VAL A 887 11.97 29.02 29.70
CA VAL A 887 12.66 29.23 28.42
C VAL A 887 14.12 29.62 28.63
N VAL A 888 14.96 29.36 27.64
CA VAL A 888 16.35 29.79 27.63
C VAL A 888 16.60 30.69 26.43
N TRP A 889 17.07 31.90 26.70
CA TRP A 889 17.51 32.85 25.69
C TRP A 889 19.01 32.71 25.45
N VAL A 890 19.40 32.64 24.19
CA VAL A 890 20.79 32.78 23.74
C VAL A 890 20.82 34.03 22.88
N ARG A 891 21.45 35.09 23.37
CA ARG A 891 21.51 36.40 22.70
C ARG A 891 22.92 36.76 22.32
N PHE A 892 23.11 37.15 21.08
CA PHE A 892 24.41 37.57 20.57
C PHE A 892 24.56 39.09 20.74
N PRO A 893 25.77 39.59 21.00
CA PRO A 893 26.04 41.02 20.91
C PRO A 893 25.67 41.48 19.50
N GLN A 894 24.78 42.47 19.38
CA GLN A 894 24.55 43.09 18.08
C GLN A 894 25.87 43.71 17.63
N SER A 895 26.34 43.36 16.43
CA SER A 895 27.40 44.13 15.79
C SER A 895 26.87 45.55 15.65
N VAL A 896 27.44 46.50 16.39
CA VAL A 896 27.25 47.92 16.11
C VAL A 896 27.79 48.11 14.70
N SER A 897 26.90 48.17 13.70
CA SER A 897 27.30 48.60 12.37
C SER A 897 27.68 50.07 12.50
N PHE A 898 28.97 50.34 12.63
CA PHE A 898 29.51 51.67 12.35
C PHE A 898 29.39 51.91 10.84
N THR A 899 28.20 52.28 10.42
CA THR A 899 28.00 53.11 9.24
C THR A 899 27.43 54.43 9.77
N SER A 900 28.34 55.34 10.11
CA SER A 900 28.05 56.77 10.29
C SER A 900 28.22 57.50 8.97
N PRO A 901 27.71 58.74 8.83
CA PRO A 901 26.40 59.27 9.22
C PRO A 901 25.41 59.30 8.03
#